data_AF-A0A9Q0GY97-F1
#
_entry.id   AF-A0A9Q0GY97-F1
#
_cell.length_a   1.000
_cell.length_b   1.000
_cell.length_c   1.000
_cell.angle_alpha   90.00
_cell.angle_beta   90.00
_cell.angle_gamma   90.00
#
_symmetry.space_group_name_H-M   'P 1'
#
loop_
_entity.id
_entity.type
_entity.pdbx_description
1 polymer ?
#
loop_
_entity_poly.entity_id
_entity_poly.type
_entity_poly.pdbx_seq_one_letter_code
_entity_poly.pdbx_strand_id
1 'polypeptide(L)'
;MEICEGATCYGDFHGEFSVTEEEEESGDVGGEEGENDGGACLFSRSEASEDEDSGAHDSTQAEPEEIPQLIAPALKRFLYEEIVLAAPPASTTINGSATSFSGNYHGQRKSEEPLALPPPLSLGSSFGSITTPLPGFSPSSIDDGAALLNSRRLPLWDPPSVRQRNGGTIFGFKMEDATPKVPIEGRRNILITSALPYVNNVPHLGNIIGCVLSADVFARYCRLRGYNAIYICGTDEYGTATETKAMEENCTPQQICDKYHAIHREVYKWFDICFDKFGRTSTPEQTEICQAIFNKLLENNWLSENTMQQLYCDTCQRFLADRFVEGTCPTLDCNYDSARGDQCEKCGKMLNPTELKDPKCKVCQTTPRIRDTEHLFLELPLLKDKLEQYINEMSVAGSWSQNAIQATNAWLKEGLKQRCITRDLKWGVPVPHEKFKEKVFYVWFDAPIGYISITACYTSDWSKWWKNPSNVELYQFMGKDNVPFHTVMFPSSLLGTGENWTLLKTISVTEYLNYEAGKFSKSKGIGVFGNDAKDTNIPVEVWRYYLLTNRPEVSDTLFTWADLQAKLNSELLNNLGNFINRVLSFIAKPEGQGYGSIIPDAPGAESHPLTEKLAERVSDFVGQYIEAMEKVKLKQGLKTAMAISSEGNAYLQDSQFWKLFKEDPSSCNIVVRTSAGLVYLLAALLEPFMPSFSVEVLGQLNLPISHLSVCDEKGDIDRIRRPWEILPSGHKIGKPEPLFKELKDEEVEFYREKFAGSQADRIEKADAAKKVAEQLKKTKISDGDAKIQKPSKSTVNGKSKAAVEAEVSISRLDVRVGLITQVRKHPDADSLYVEEIDVGEGTTRTVVSGLVKYYSLEEMQNRKVCVLCNLKPATMRGVKSHAMVLAASNEDHTKVELVDPPKSAVVGERVTFPGFDGEPDSVLNPKKKVWETLQVDLHTDSELVARYKDIPLTTSAGVCKVASISGGTIR
;
A
#
# COMPACT_ATOMS: atom_id res chain seq x y z
N MET A 1 -57.91 11.35 26.70
CA MET A 1 -58.50 10.13 26.11
C MET A 1 -57.36 9.28 25.56
N GLU A 2 -56.44 8.77 26.39
CA GLU A 2 -56.59 7.85 27.55
C GLU A 2 -56.90 6.42 27.06
N ILE A 3 -55.97 5.45 27.15
CA ILE A 3 -55.33 4.79 28.34
C ILE A 3 -56.30 3.73 28.93
N CYS A 4 -56.08 2.43 28.70
CA CYS A 4 -55.32 1.44 29.51
C CYS A 4 -55.28 0.06 28.75
N GLU A 5 -54.55 -1.02 29.07
CA GLU A 5 -53.34 -1.34 29.88
C GLU A 5 -52.88 -2.80 29.62
N GLY A 6 -51.56 -3.11 29.70
CA GLY A 6 -50.95 -4.40 30.08
C GLY A 6 -51.20 -5.69 29.24
N ALA A 7 -50.44 -6.80 29.42
CA ALA A 7 -49.10 -6.99 30.01
C ALA A 7 -48.48 -8.39 29.67
N THR A 8 -47.17 -8.43 29.42
CA THR A 8 -46.17 -9.50 29.74
C THR A 8 -46.34 -11.00 29.37
N CYS A 9 -45.41 -11.47 28.51
CA CYS A 9 -44.43 -12.58 28.74
C CYS A 9 -44.74 -14.10 28.54
N TYR A 10 -43.87 -14.73 27.72
CA TYR A 10 -43.29 -16.10 27.77
C TYR A 10 -44.18 -17.38 27.77
N GLY A 11 -43.79 -18.39 26.97
CA GLY A 11 -44.28 -19.79 27.15
C GLY A 11 -44.29 -20.72 25.92
N ASP A 12 -43.15 -21.35 25.65
CA ASP A 12 -42.85 -22.60 24.93
C ASP A 12 -43.91 -23.67 24.46
N PHE A 13 -43.48 -24.44 23.44
CA PHE A 13 -43.65 -25.90 23.19
C PHE A 13 -44.79 -26.54 22.32
N HIS A 14 -44.34 -27.23 21.25
CA HIS A 14 -44.74 -28.54 20.64
C HIS A 14 -46.13 -28.86 20.01
N GLY A 15 -46.12 -29.94 19.18
CA GLY A 15 -47.23 -30.51 18.37
C GLY A 15 -46.96 -30.40 16.86
N GLU A 16 -46.20 -31.25 16.16
CA GLU A 16 -46.28 -32.72 15.92
C GLU A 16 -47.56 -33.24 15.22
N PHE A 17 -47.37 -33.89 14.07
CA PHE A 17 -48.04 -35.16 13.66
C PHE A 17 -47.25 -35.85 12.51
N SER A 18 -47.35 -37.19 12.36
CA SER A 18 -46.42 -38.05 11.60
C SER A 18 -47.12 -39.28 10.91
N VAL A 19 -46.36 -40.35 10.54
CA VAL A 19 -46.77 -41.70 10.00
C VAL A 19 -47.14 -41.74 8.49
N THR A 20 -46.69 -42.64 7.60
CA THR A 20 -45.60 -43.68 7.46
C THR A 20 -45.27 -43.83 5.94
N GLU A 21 -44.13 -44.30 5.40
CA GLU A 21 -43.35 -45.58 5.46
C GLU A 21 -43.97 -46.84 4.80
N GLU A 22 -43.15 -47.56 4.01
CA GLU A 22 -43.08 -49.04 3.94
C GLU A 22 -41.69 -49.47 3.36
N GLU A 23 -41.11 -50.57 3.88
CA GLU A 23 -39.78 -51.15 3.54
C GLU A 23 -39.87 -52.67 3.19
N GLU A 24 -38.77 -53.43 3.36
CA GLU A 24 -38.46 -54.87 3.08
C GLU A 24 -38.05 -55.21 1.63
N GLU A 25 -37.07 -56.08 1.33
CA GLU A 25 -36.11 -56.85 2.18
C GLU A 25 -34.69 -56.89 1.52
N SER A 26 -33.87 -57.92 1.77
CA SER A 26 -32.45 -58.04 1.39
C SER A 26 -32.11 -59.25 0.48
N GLY A 27 -30.83 -59.41 0.11
CA GLY A 27 -30.30 -60.58 -0.61
C GLY A 27 -28.80 -60.46 -0.89
N ASP A 28 -28.01 -61.48 -0.55
CA ASP A 28 -26.53 -61.44 -0.44
C ASP A 28 -25.82 -62.45 -1.38
N VAL A 29 -24.47 -62.48 -1.31
CA VAL A 29 -23.48 -63.47 -1.83
C VAL A 29 -22.75 -63.13 -3.14
N GLY A 30 -21.51 -62.63 -3.00
CA GLY A 30 -20.33 -63.46 -3.31
C GLY A 30 -19.39 -63.13 -4.50
N GLY A 31 -18.21 -62.57 -4.19
CA GLY A 31 -16.95 -62.70 -4.96
C GLY A 31 -16.87 -62.05 -6.37
N GLU A 32 -15.75 -62.10 -7.10
CA GLU A 32 -14.30 -62.07 -6.78
C GLU A 32 -13.55 -61.85 -8.12
N GLU A 33 -12.36 -61.24 -8.14
CA GLU A 33 -11.50 -61.00 -9.35
C GLU A 33 -12.12 -60.09 -10.46
N GLY A 34 -11.37 -59.43 -11.36
CA GLY A 34 -9.92 -59.21 -11.47
C GLY A 34 -9.56 -58.37 -12.72
N GLU A 35 -8.41 -57.67 -12.69
CA GLU A 35 -7.65 -57.05 -13.82
C GLU A 35 -8.39 -55.99 -14.72
N ASN A 36 -7.82 -54.79 -14.92
CA ASN A 36 -6.85 -54.42 -15.98
C ASN A 36 -7.25 -54.95 -17.38
N ASP A 37 -7.22 -54.15 -18.46
CA ASP A 37 -6.21 -53.13 -18.76
C ASP A 37 -6.64 -52.12 -19.86
N GLY A 38 -5.83 -51.08 -20.07
CA GLY A 38 -5.49 -50.55 -21.41
C GLY A 38 -6.57 -49.97 -22.35
N GLY A 39 -6.86 -48.67 -22.20
CA GLY A 39 -6.32 -47.70 -23.18
C GLY A 39 -7.15 -47.16 -24.36
N ALA A 40 -6.72 -45.95 -24.76
CA ALA A 40 -6.63 -45.43 -26.13
C ALA A 40 -7.89 -44.99 -26.93
N CYS A 41 -7.93 -43.67 -27.15
CA CYS A 41 -7.94 -43.04 -28.48
C CYS A 41 -9.17 -43.06 -29.41
N LEU A 42 -9.56 -41.83 -29.77
CA LEU A 42 -9.87 -41.33 -31.12
C LEU A 42 -11.18 -41.75 -31.82
N PHE A 43 -11.97 -40.72 -32.19
CA PHE A 43 -12.71 -40.58 -33.47
C PHE A 43 -13.85 -41.58 -33.78
N SER A 44 -14.93 -41.23 -34.48
CA SER A 44 -15.49 -39.93 -34.90
C SER A 44 -16.81 -40.16 -35.65
N ARG A 45 -17.69 -39.14 -35.74
CA ARG A 45 -18.82 -39.07 -36.70
C ARG A 45 -19.90 -40.15 -36.50
N SER A 46 -21.11 -40.06 -37.06
CA SER A 46 -21.85 -39.01 -37.82
C SER A 46 -23.35 -39.33 -37.69
N GLU A 47 -24.22 -38.37 -37.33
CA GLU A 47 -25.22 -37.71 -38.21
C GLU A 47 -26.48 -38.57 -38.54
N ALA A 48 -27.53 -37.92 -39.06
CA ALA A 48 -28.90 -38.43 -39.32
C ALA A 48 -29.71 -38.78 -38.04
N SER A 49 -31.04 -38.62 -37.98
CA SER A 49 -32.06 -38.04 -38.90
C SER A 49 -33.29 -37.68 -38.02
N GLU A 50 -33.87 -36.47 -38.04
CA GLU A 50 -34.78 -35.84 -39.02
C GLU A 50 -36.29 -36.17 -38.80
N ASP A 51 -37.16 -35.38 -39.44
CA ASP A 51 -38.64 -35.47 -39.59
C ASP A 51 -39.54 -35.17 -38.35
N GLU A 52 -40.37 -34.11 -38.30
CA GLU A 52 -41.63 -33.74 -39.04
C GLU A 52 -42.92 -34.39 -38.44
N ASP A 53 -44.15 -33.84 -38.44
CA ASP A 53 -44.76 -32.47 -38.38
C ASP A 53 -46.27 -32.67 -37.91
N SER A 54 -47.36 -31.88 -38.05
CA SER A 54 -47.73 -30.60 -38.72
C SER A 54 -49.06 -29.98 -38.19
N GLY A 55 -49.18 -28.64 -38.27
CA GLY A 55 -50.45 -27.86 -38.38
C GLY A 55 -51.44 -27.74 -37.20
N ALA A 56 -52.51 -26.92 -37.24
CA ALA A 56 -52.81 -25.70 -38.03
C ALA A 56 -54.13 -24.96 -37.59
N HIS A 57 -54.13 -23.61 -37.60
CA HIS A 57 -55.29 -22.66 -37.62
C HIS A 57 -56.32 -22.66 -36.44
N ASP A 58 -57.17 -21.62 -36.19
CA ASP A 58 -57.60 -20.46 -37.01
C ASP A 58 -57.96 -19.12 -36.26
N SER A 59 -57.93 -18.02 -37.04
CA SER A 59 -58.50 -16.63 -37.00
C SER A 59 -59.06 -15.89 -35.76
N THR A 60 -58.70 -14.60 -35.64
CA THR A 60 -59.60 -13.40 -35.78
C THR A 60 -58.80 -12.07 -35.87
N GLN A 61 -59.45 -10.92 -36.17
CA GLN A 61 -58.81 -9.71 -36.79
C GLN A 61 -58.84 -8.41 -35.95
N ALA A 62 -57.82 -7.54 -36.10
CA ALA A 62 -57.92 -6.07 -36.26
C ALA A 62 -56.53 -5.39 -36.47
N GLU A 63 -56.46 -4.31 -37.27
CA GLU A 63 -55.26 -3.50 -37.61
C GLU A 63 -55.71 -2.06 -38.02
N PRO A 64 -54.86 -1.02 -38.34
CA PRO A 64 -53.46 -1.08 -38.82
C PRO A 64 -52.46 -0.03 -38.23
N GLU A 65 -51.20 -0.06 -38.74
CA GLU A 65 -50.20 1.04 -38.87
C GLU A 65 -49.54 1.65 -37.59
N GLU A 66 -48.22 1.92 -37.52
CA GLU A 66 -47.06 1.57 -38.38
C GLU A 66 -45.71 1.76 -37.63
N ILE A 67 -44.91 0.70 -37.39
CA ILE A 67 -43.46 0.78 -37.02
C ILE A 67 -42.71 -0.48 -37.52
N PRO A 68 -41.59 -0.36 -38.26
CA PRO A 68 -40.66 -1.48 -38.50
C PRO A 68 -39.48 -1.48 -37.51
N GLN A 69 -39.25 -2.61 -36.83
CA GLN A 69 -37.96 -2.94 -36.20
C GLN A 69 -37.12 -3.84 -37.11
N LEU A 70 -35.80 -3.76 -37.01
CA LEU A 70 -34.92 -4.94 -37.11
C LEU A 70 -33.55 -4.67 -36.45
N ILE A 71 -32.79 -5.73 -36.18
CA ILE A 71 -31.77 -5.78 -35.12
C ILE A 71 -30.37 -6.14 -35.69
N ALA A 72 -29.33 -5.81 -34.91
CA ALA A 72 -27.91 -6.16 -35.06
C ALA A 72 -27.67 -7.71 -34.96
N PRO A 73 -26.42 -8.27 -34.90
CA PRO A 73 -25.10 -7.63 -34.82
C PRO A 73 -23.98 -8.27 -35.69
N ALA A 74 -22.76 -7.72 -35.59
CA ALA A 74 -21.52 -8.37 -36.05
C ALA A 74 -20.34 -8.06 -35.11
N LEU A 75 -19.64 -9.09 -34.61
CA LEU A 75 -18.45 -8.93 -33.75
C LEU A 75 -17.58 -10.22 -33.76
N LYS A 76 -16.30 -10.08 -34.16
CA LYS A 76 -15.11 -10.98 -34.00
C LYS A 76 -14.39 -11.37 -35.31
N ARG A 77 -13.05 -11.42 -35.21
CA ARG A 77 -12.03 -12.01 -36.13
C ARG A 77 -11.86 -11.29 -37.50
N PHE A 78 -10.66 -11.15 -38.08
CA PHE A 78 -9.42 -11.95 -37.93
C PHE A 78 -8.12 -11.10 -37.81
N LEU A 79 -6.95 -11.74 -37.98
CA LEU A 79 -5.58 -11.22 -37.87
C LEU A 79 -4.78 -11.48 -39.16
N TYR A 80 -3.73 -10.67 -39.40
CA TYR A 80 -2.54 -10.91 -40.25
C TYR A 80 -2.64 -10.93 -41.80
N GLU A 81 -1.56 -10.41 -42.43
CA GLU A 81 -1.00 -10.69 -43.78
C GLU A 81 -1.87 -10.53 -45.06
N GLU A 82 -1.35 -10.19 -46.26
CA GLU A 82 -0.10 -9.47 -46.64
C GLU A 82 -0.28 -8.74 -48.02
N ILE A 83 0.84 -8.33 -48.65
CA ILE A 83 1.02 -7.46 -49.83
C ILE A 83 0.50 -8.07 -51.17
N VAL A 84 0.11 -7.23 -52.17
CA VAL A 84 0.55 -7.29 -53.61
C VAL A 84 -0.23 -6.34 -54.57
N LEU A 85 0.52 -5.46 -55.28
CA LEU A 85 0.27 -4.75 -56.57
C LEU A 85 -1.06 -3.94 -56.79
N ALA A 86 -1.10 -2.81 -57.51
CA ALA A 86 -0.31 -2.40 -58.67
C ALA A 86 -0.11 -0.86 -58.85
N ALA A 87 0.88 -0.48 -59.67
CA ALA A 87 1.12 0.86 -60.25
C ALA A 87 0.75 0.83 -61.77
N PRO A 88 1.05 1.80 -62.69
CA PRO A 88 2.00 2.95 -62.70
C PRO A 88 1.30 4.27 -63.21
N PRO A 89 1.89 5.22 -63.98
CA PRO A 89 3.29 5.65 -64.26
C PRO A 89 3.54 7.18 -64.02
N ALA A 90 4.72 7.82 -64.20
CA ALA A 90 6.15 7.42 -64.16
C ALA A 90 7.07 8.69 -64.29
N SER A 91 8.34 8.58 -63.87
CA SER A 91 9.53 9.40 -64.28
C SER A 91 9.53 10.93 -64.04
N THR A 92 10.64 11.60 -63.67
CA THR A 92 12.03 11.46 -64.19
C THR A 92 13.10 11.81 -63.13
N THR A 93 14.33 11.33 -63.33
CA THR A 93 15.53 11.43 -62.47
C THR A 93 16.36 12.72 -62.63
N ILE A 94 17.29 13.01 -61.71
CA ILE A 94 18.75 13.18 -61.96
C ILE A 94 19.57 13.34 -60.65
N ASN A 95 20.87 13.01 -60.73
CA ASN A 95 21.87 12.90 -59.65
C ASN A 95 22.39 14.23 -59.07
N GLY A 96 23.09 14.19 -57.93
CA GLY A 96 24.04 15.23 -57.50
C GLY A 96 24.70 14.98 -56.13
N SER A 97 26.04 15.08 -56.04
CA SER A 97 26.82 14.84 -54.82
C SER A 97 27.88 15.91 -54.53
N ALA A 98 27.98 16.34 -53.26
CA ALA A 98 29.05 17.12 -52.62
C ALA A 98 28.77 17.13 -51.09
N THR A 99 29.66 16.87 -50.12
CA THR A 99 30.92 17.55 -49.70
C THR A 99 30.79 19.05 -49.41
N SER A 100 31.37 19.66 -48.35
CA SER A 100 31.83 19.25 -47.00
C SER A 100 32.41 20.48 -46.27
N PHE A 101 32.64 20.39 -44.95
CA PHE A 101 33.57 21.21 -44.11
C PHE A 101 33.31 22.71 -43.79
N SER A 102 33.46 23.02 -42.48
CA SER A 102 33.90 24.32 -41.88
C SER A 102 33.03 25.59 -42.08
N GLY A 103 33.12 26.64 -41.25
CA GLY A 103 33.79 26.76 -39.93
C GLY A 103 34.30 28.19 -39.60
N ASN A 104 33.95 28.68 -38.40
CA ASN A 104 34.46 29.89 -37.71
C ASN A 104 34.08 31.32 -38.19
N TYR A 105 33.51 32.07 -37.23
CA TYR A 105 33.78 33.47 -36.87
C TYR A 105 34.05 34.53 -37.95
N HIS A 106 33.14 35.52 -38.02
CA HIS A 106 33.45 36.93 -37.71
C HIS A 106 32.16 37.65 -37.26
N GLY A 107 32.27 38.76 -36.53
CA GLY A 107 31.11 39.51 -36.02
C GLY A 107 31.29 41.02 -36.09
N GLN A 108 30.17 41.76 -36.27
CA GLN A 108 30.11 43.22 -36.19
C GLN A 108 28.74 43.67 -35.63
N ARG A 109 28.71 44.88 -35.05
CA ARG A 109 27.50 45.56 -34.52
C ARG A 109 26.93 46.52 -35.57
N LYS A 110 25.59 46.68 -35.62
CA LYS A 110 24.87 47.99 -35.49
C LYS A 110 23.41 47.94 -36.02
N SER A 111 22.46 48.29 -35.15
CA SER A 111 21.13 48.92 -35.38
C SER A 111 20.23 48.49 -34.20
N GLU A 112 20.13 49.27 -33.12
CA GLU A 112 19.19 50.40 -32.95
C GLU A 112 17.73 49.93 -32.72
N GLU A 113 17.41 49.80 -31.43
CA GLU A 113 16.07 49.79 -30.83
C GLU A 113 15.43 51.22 -30.84
N PRO A 114 14.33 51.49 -30.11
CA PRO A 114 12.98 50.92 -30.17
C PRO A 114 11.93 52.04 -30.33
N LEU A 115 10.64 51.75 -30.13
CA LEU A 115 9.74 52.70 -29.47
C LEU A 115 8.49 52.02 -28.87
N ALA A 116 8.11 52.43 -27.66
CA ALA A 116 6.88 52.08 -26.95
C ALA A 116 6.47 53.26 -26.06
N LEU A 117 5.18 53.34 -25.67
CA LEU A 117 4.52 54.20 -24.64
C LEU A 117 3.03 54.44 -25.05
N PRO A 118 2.11 54.95 -24.18
CA PRO A 118 2.20 55.17 -22.73
C PRO A 118 1.01 54.61 -21.89
N PRO A 119 1.16 54.53 -20.56
CA PRO A 119 0.07 54.66 -19.58
C PRO A 119 0.07 56.06 -18.89
N PRO A 120 -1.03 56.51 -18.25
CA PRO A 120 -1.13 57.87 -17.71
C PRO A 120 -0.84 58.06 -16.20
N LEU A 121 0.17 58.88 -15.92
CA LEU A 121 0.27 59.89 -14.84
C LEU A 121 0.37 59.50 -13.34
N SER A 122 0.74 60.51 -12.53
CA SER A 122 1.44 60.38 -11.24
C SER A 122 1.35 61.63 -10.35
N LEU A 123 1.64 61.47 -9.05
CA LEU A 123 2.20 62.45 -8.09
C LEU A 123 3.19 61.63 -7.20
N GLY A 124 4.40 62.05 -6.78
CA GLY A 124 4.94 63.36 -6.40
C GLY A 124 5.11 63.38 -4.86
N SER A 125 6.27 63.63 -4.22
CA SER A 125 7.59 64.13 -4.65
C SER A 125 8.76 63.65 -3.73
N SER A 126 9.80 64.45 -3.46
CA SER A 126 11.21 63.99 -3.19
C SER A 126 11.92 64.53 -1.91
N PHE A 127 13.23 64.19 -1.75
CA PHE A 127 14.23 64.62 -0.72
C PHE A 127 14.23 63.85 0.63
N GLY A 128 15.32 63.79 1.43
CA GLY A 128 16.64 64.47 1.37
C GLY A 128 17.71 63.94 2.37
N SER A 129 18.80 64.68 2.58
CA SER A 129 20.13 64.20 3.07
C SER A 129 20.55 64.63 4.50
N ILE A 130 21.10 63.68 5.30
CA ILE A 130 22.28 63.73 6.23
C ILE A 130 22.42 64.83 7.34
N THR A 131 22.43 64.37 8.62
CA THR A 131 23.06 64.86 9.91
C THR A 131 22.86 66.24 10.58
N THR A 132 22.39 66.21 11.86
CA THR A 132 22.79 67.01 13.07
C THR A 132 22.53 68.56 13.10
N PRO A 133 22.58 69.30 14.26
CA PRO A 133 23.07 68.99 15.63
C PRO A 133 22.19 69.43 16.86
N LEU A 134 22.81 69.41 18.06
CA LEU A 134 22.38 69.71 19.46
C LEU A 134 22.23 71.25 19.79
N PRO A 135 21.84 71.77 21.01
CA PRO A 135 22.08 71.24 22.40
C PRO A 135 21.07 71.55 23.57
N GLY A 136 21.34 71.04 24.81
CA GLY A 136 20.71 71.49 26.08
C GLY A 136 21.05 70.69 27.38
N PHE A 137 21.48 71.38 28.45
CA PHE A 137 21.84 70.93 29.83
C PHE A 137 20.64 70.43 30.69
N SER A 138 20.70 69.81 31.90
CA SER A 138 21.64 69.02 32.77
C SER A 138 20.97 68.83 34.19
N PRO A 139 21.55 68.27 35.29
CA PRO A 139 22.41 67.08 35.55
C PRO A 139 22.00 66.16 36.78
N SER A 140 22.64 64.98 36.95
CA SER A 140 22.84 64.17 38.21
C SER A 140 21.58 63.59 38.96
N SER A 141 21.59 62.48 39.71
CA SER A 141 22.63 61.86 40.59
C SER A 141 22.31 60.40 41.07
N ILE A 142 23.35 59.64 41.51
CA ILE A 142 23.38 58.61 42.61
C ILE A 142 22.80 57.17 42.39
N ASP A 143 23.72 56.19 42.49
CA ASP A 143 23.81 54.88 43.19
C ASP A 143 22.69 53.81 43.33
N ASP A 144 23.19 52.56 43.41
CA ASP A 144 22.76 51.35 44.14
C ASP A 144 21.43 50.60 43.85
N GLY A 145 21.48 49.27 44.01
CA GLY A 145 20.32 48.38 44.05
C GLY A 145 20.55 46.96 43.49
N ALA A 146 20.80 45.97 44.35
CA ALA A 146 20.94 44.56 43.95
C ALA A 146 19.68 43.73 44.31
N ALA A 147 19.32 42.74 43.46
CA ALA A 147 18.85 41.40 43.88
C ALA A 147 18.27 40.54 42.74
N LEU A 148 18.97 39.43 42.46
CA LEU A 148 18.48 38.09 42.07
C LEU A 148 16.96 37.82 42.05
N LEU A 149 16.49 37.10 41.01
CA LEU A 149 16.14 35.68 41.16
C LEU A 149 16.07 34.89 39.83
N ASN A 150 16.34 33.59 39.91
CA ASN A 150 16.54 32.68 38.77
C ASN A 150 15.26 32.25 38.04
N SER A 151 15.36 32.10 36.72
CA SER A 151 14.88 30.89 36.03
C SER A 151 15.86 30.48 34.92
N ARG A 152 15.92 29.19 34.57
CA ARG A 152 17.06 28.60 33.85
C ARG A 152 16.84 28.58 32.32
N ARG A 153 17.81 29.06 31.54
CA ARG A 153 17.94 28.67 30.13
C ARG A 153 18.41 27.21 30.04
N LEU A 154 17.82 26.43 29.13
CA LEU A 154 18.38 25.16 28.69
C LEU A 154 19.53 25.41 27.69
N PRO A 155 20.53 24.50 27.58
CA PRO A 155 21.66 24.72 26.68
C PRO A 155 21.27 24.56 25.20
N LEU A 156 21.85 25.39 24.33
CA LEU A 156 22.05 24.94 22.94
C LEU A 156 23.12 23.84 22.95
N TRP A 157 22.93 22.81 22.14
CA TRP A 157 23.84 21.68 22.01
C TRP A 157 24.61 21.78 20.70
N ASP A 158 25.92 22.01 20.77
CA ASP A 158 26.82 21.85 19.63
C ASP A 158 27.06 20.35 19.38
N PRO A 159 26.73 19.80 18.20
CA PRO A 159 26.97 18.40 17.90
C PRO A 159 28.47 18.11 17.69
N PRO A 160 28.98 16.97 18.18
CA PRO A 160 30.38 16.58 17.99
C PRO A 160 30.69 16.33 16.50
N SER A 161 31.95 16.51 16.12
CA SER A 161 32.41 16.64 14.73
C SER A 161 32.27 15.36 13.88
N VAL A 162 31.08 15.13 13.33
CA VAL A 162 30.89 14.30 12.14
C VAL A 162 31.46 15.05 10.92
N ARG A 163 32.16 14.34 10.02
CA ARG A 163 32.79 14.95 8.83
C ARG A 163 31.74 15.59 7.91
N GLN A 164 31.64 16.91 7.92
CA GLN A 164 30.93 17.67 6.90
C GLN A 164 31.59 17.41 5.53
N ARG A 165 30.95 16.61 4.68
CA ARG A 165 31.06 16.79 3.21
C ARG A 165 30.30 18.09 2.90
N ASN A 166 30.85 18.94 2.02
CA ASN A 166 30.42 20.34 1.84
C ASN A 166 28.90 20.51 1.64
N GLY A 167 28.31 21.54 2.26
CA GLY A 167 26.90 21.89 2.16
C GLY A 167 26.49 22.50 0.81
N GLY A 168 26.60 21.72 -0.27
CA GLY A 168 25.91 21.97 -1.53
C GLY A 168 24.57 21.25 -1.56
N THR A 169 23.56 21.83 -2.20
CA THR A 169 22.21 21.26 -2.28
C THR A 169 22.18 19.96 -3.09
N ILE A 170 22.19 18.81 -2.41
CA ILE A 170 21.97 17.49 -3.04
C ILE A 170 20.46 17.26 -3.21
N PHE A 171 19.84 18.04 -4.10
CA PHE A 171 18.54 17.74 -4.69
C PHE A 171 18.69 17.88 -6.20
N GLY A 172 18.87 16.73 -6.85
CA GLY A 172 19.34 16.66 -8.24
C GLY A 172 18.25 16.89 -9.29
N PHE A 173 16.98 16.81 -8.90
CA PHE A 173 16.00 17.75 -9.42
C PHE A 173 16.14 19.05 -8.63
N LYS A 174 16.74 20.08 -9.25
CA LYS A 174 16.26 21.42 -8.96
C LYS A 174 14.77 21.42 -9.27
N MET A 175 13.95 21.84 -8.32
CA MET A 175 12.86 22.72 -8.75
C MET A 175 13.56 24.00 -9.23
N GLU A 176 13.69 24.11 -10.54
CA GLU A 176 13.76 25.43 -11.18
C GLU A 176 12.48 26.18 -10.80
N ASP A 177 12.47 27.52 -10.92
CA ASP A 177 11.25 28.31 -10.73
C ASP A 177 10.28 28.07 -11.91
N ALA A 178 9.74 26.85 -11.93
CA ALA A 178 9.07 26.26 -13.07
C ALA A 178 7.69 26.89 -13.21
N THR A 179 7.48 27.52 -14.37
CA THR A 179 6.16 28.00 -14.81
C THR A 179 5.11 26.91 -14.58
N PRO A 180 4.05 27.17 -13.79
CA PRO A 180 3.12 26.13 -13.37
C PRO A 180 2.54 25.33 -14.53
N LYS A 181 2.69 24.01 -14.49
CA LYS A 181 2.22 23.11 -15.55
C LYS A 181 0.70 23.22 -15.73
N VAL A 182 0.29 23.27 -16.99
CA VAL A 182 -1.10 23.16 -17.45
C VAL A 182 -1.23 21.94 -18.36
N PRO A 183 -2.44 21.39 -18.59
CA PRO A 183 -2.64 20.30 -19.55
C PRO A 183 -2.20 20.68 -20.96
N ILE A 184 -1.69 19.69 -21.68
CA ILE A 184 -1.21 19.83 -23.07
C ILE A 184 -2.13 18.98 -23.94
N GLU A 185 -2.65 19.58 -25.01
CA GLU A 185 -3.61 18.93 -25.90
C GLU A 185 -2.95 17.78 -26.68
N GLY A 186 -3.67 16.68 -26.88
CA GLY A 186 -3.14 15.46 -27.50
C GLY A 186 -2.04 14.73 -26.71
N ARG A 187 -1.76 15.12 -25.46
CA ARG A 187 -0.85 14.40 -24.53
C ARG A 187 -1.61 13.88 -23.33
N ARG A 188 -1.10 12.80 -22.72
CA ARG A 188 -1.68 12.25 -21.50
C ARG A 188 -1.36 13.14 -20.28
N ASN A 189 -2.37 13.84 -19.77
CA ASN A 189 -2.25 14.72 -18.61
C ASN A 189 -2.76 14.01 -17.35
N ILE A 190 -1.90 13.87 -16.33
CA ILE A 190 -2.22 13.16 -15.09
C ILE A 190 -2.29 14.15 -13.93
N LEU A 191 -3.46 14.22 -13.29
CA LEU A 191 -3.67 14.97 -12.06
C LEU A 191 -3.61 13.99 -10.89
N ILE A 192 -2.59 14.11 -10.04
CA ILE A 192 -2.36 13.18 -8.92
C ILE A 192 -2.67 13.92 -7.63
N THR A 193 -3.50 13.31 -6.79
CA THR A 193 -3.78 13.80 -5.44
C THR A 193 -3.48 12.73 -4.39
N SER A 194 -2.94 13.17 -3.27
CA SER A 194 -2.85 12.36 -2.05
C SER A 194 -3.79 12.95 -1.00
N ALA A 195 -4.50 12.10 -0.27
CA ALA A 195 -5.39 12.51 0.80
C ALA A 195 -4.72 13.51 1.74
N LEU A 196 -5.40 14.65 1.96
CA LEU A 196 -4.86 15.74 2.78
C LEU A 196 -4.64 15.26 4.23
N PRO A 197 -3.39 15.18 4.73
CA PRO A 197 -3.15 14.92 6.14
C PRO A 197 -3.77 16.00 7.03
N TYR A 198 -4.49 15.55 8.07
CA TYR A 198 -5.06 16.45 9.07
C TYR A 198 -3.97 17.07 9.94
N VAL A 199 -3.90 18.41 9.95
CA VAL A 199 -2.72 19.17 10.39
C VAL A 199 -2.35 18.96 11.85
N ASN A 200 -3.30 18.68 12.74
CA ASN A 200 -3.06 18.75 14.19
C ASN A 200 -2.20 17.60 14.76
N ASN A 201 -1.69 16.69 13.90
CA ASN A 201 -0.89 15.53 14.30
C ASN A 201 0.26 15.25 13.33
N VAL A 202 1.48 15.16 13.87
CA VAL A 202 2.65 14.66 13.15
C VAL A 202 2.34 13.27 12.54
N PRO A 203 2.60 13.05 11.24
CA PRO A 203 2.21 11.81 10.58
C PRO A 203 3.12 10.65 11.00
N HIS A 204 2.56 9.47 11.19
CA HIS A 204 3.30 8.22 11.37
C HIS A 204 3.49 7.49 10.04
N LEU A 205 4.36 6.47 10.03
CA LEU A 205 4.70 5.72 8.81
C LEU A 205 3.46 5.19 8.07
N GLY A 206 2.39 4.85 8.79
CA GLY A 206 1.11 4.42 8.23
C GLY A 206 0.41 5.48 7.38
N ASN A 207 0.41 6.76 7.80
CA ASN A 207 -0.14 7.84 6.99
C ASN A 207 0.75 8.11 5.76
N ILE A 208 2.07 7.93 5.93
CA ILE A 208 3.06 8.14 4.87
C ILE A 208 2.87 7.11 3.76
N ILE A 209 2.85 5.80 4.08
CA ILE A 209 2.67 4.76 3.06
C ILE A 209 1.27 4.79 2.44
N GLY A 210 0.20 4.96 3.22
CA GLY A 210 -1.16 4.88 2.73
C GLY A 210 -1.55 6.03 1.79
N CYS A 211 -0.92 7.19 1.93
CA CYS A 211 -1.24 8.39 1.16
C CYS A 211 -0.02 8.88 0.35
N VAL A 212 0.87 9.65 0.97
CA VAL A 212 1.80 10.52 0.24
C VAL A 212 2.93 9.78 -0.47
N LEU A 213 3.44 8.68 0.10
CA LEU A 213 4.51 7.89 -0.51
C LEU A 213 3.99 7.03 -1.66
N SER A 214 2.76 6.51 -1.56
CA SER A 214 2.12 5.80 -2.68
C SER A 214 1.91 6.73 -3.89
N ALA A 215 1.43 7.96 -3.65
CA ALA A 215 1.23 8.94 -4.70
C ALA A 215 2.55 9.47 -5.28
N ASP A 216 3.60 9.65 -4.47
CA ASP A 216 4.92 10.09 -4.95
C ASP A 216 5.55 9.09 -5.92
N VAL A 217 5.47 7.79 -5.60
CA VAL A 217 5.94 6.70 -6.48
C VAL A 217 5.23 6.76 -7.82
N PHE A 218 3.90 6.91 -7.84
CA PHE A 218 3.17 7.02 -9.10
C PHE A 218 3.49 8.33 -9.85
N ALA A 219 3.62 9.45 -9.15
CA ALA A 219 3.97 10.74 -9.75
C ALA A 219 5.35 10.76 -10.38
N ARG A 220 6.36 10.16 -9.73
CA ARG A 220 7.69 9.94 -10.29
C ARG A 220 7.62 9.07 -11.53
N TYR A 221 6.98 7.91 -11.44
CA TYR A 221 6.76 7.02 -12.59
C TYR A 221 6.13 7.73 -13.80
N CYS A 222 5.05 8.50 -13.62
CA CYS A 222 4.43 9.27 -14.71
C CYS A 222 5.42 10.27 -15.35
N ARG A 223 6.26 10.94 -14.55
CA ARG A 223 7.29 11.85 -15.05
C ARG A 223 8.38 11.10 -15.85
N LEU A 224 8.77 9.89 -15.43
CA LEU A 224 9.75 9.06 -16.16
C LEU A 224 9.23 8.53 -17.50
N ARG A 225 7.93 8.21 -17.59
CA ARG A 225 7.23 7.90 -18.84
C ARG A 225 7.07 9.11 -19.77
N GLY A 226 7.34 10.32 -19.27
CA GLY A 226 7.20 11.58 -20.03
C GLY A 226 5.79 12.19 -19.98
N TYR A 227 4.88 11.66 -19.16
CA TYR A 227 3.51 12.17 -19.05
C TYR A 227 3.48 13.55 -18.38
N ASN A 228 2.53 14.39 -18.77
CA ASN A 228 2.35 15.70 -18.16
C ASN A 228 1.64 15.54 -16.81
N ALA A 229 2.41 15.28 -15.76
CA ALA A 229 1.90 15.01 -14.42
C ALA A 229 2.11 16.19 -13.47
N ILE A 230 1.07 16.53 -12.70
CA ILE A 230 1.17 17.32 -11.47
C ILE A 230 0.72 16.50 -10.25
N TYR A 231 1.47 16.63 -9.16
CA TYR A 231 1.16 16.01 -7.88
C TYR A 231 0.83 17.08 -6.83
N ILE A 232 -0.43 17.06 -6.38
CA ILE A 232 -1.04 18.04 -5.48
C ILE A 232 -1.39 17.37 -4.14
N CYS A 233 -1.01 18.01 -3.04
CA CYS A 233 -1.44 17.65 -1.69
C CYS A 233 -1.33 18.89 -0.78
N GLY A 234 -1.66 18.77 0.50
CA GLY A 234 -1.54 19.83 1.48
C GLY A 234 -2.11 19.42 2.82
N THR A 235 -2.08 20.30 3.80
CA THR A 235 -2.70 20.06 5.11
C THR A 235 -4.19 20.41 5.08
N ASP A 236 -5.01 19.51 5.62
CA ASP A 236 -6.38 19.83 6.03
C ASP A 236 -6.35 20.43 7.45
N GLU A 237 -6.92 21.62 7.59
CA GLU A 237 -6.66 22.52 8.71
C GLU A 237 -7.90 22.89 9.52
N TYR A 238 -9.10 22.66 9.01
CA TYR A 238 -10.34 23.17 9.60
C TYR A 238 -11.00 22.22 10.61
N GLY A 239 -12.09 22.70 11.24
CA GLY A 239 -12.95 21.88 12.09
C GLY A 239 -12.50 21.71 13.54
N THR A 240 -13.34 21.04 14.32
CA THR A 240 -13.29 21.00 15.80
C THR A 240 -11.94 20.58 16.36
N ALA A 241 -11.28 19.58 15.77
CA ALA A 241 -10.07 19.01 16.37
C ALA A 241 -8.85 19.94 16.25
N THR A 242 -8.84 20.89 15.30
CA THR A 242 -7.90 22.02 15.30
C THR A 242 -8.23 22.99 16.44
N GLU A 243 -9.50 23.39 16.63
CA GLU A 243 -9.89 24.25 17.77
C GLU A 243 -9.54 23.59 19.12
N THR A 244 -9.79 22.28 19.29
CA THR A 244 -9.39 21.52 20.48
C THR A 244 -7.88 21.59 20.70
N LYS A 245 -7.07 21.32 19.66
CA LYS A 245 -5.62 21.28 19.78
C LYS A 245 -5.01 22.66 20.01
N ALA A 246 -5.59 23.71 19.42
CA ALA A 246 -5.23 25.10 19.66
C ALA A 246 -5.43 25.48 21.14
N MET A 247 -6.58 25.12 21.73
CA MET A 247 -6.84 25.33 23.16
C MET A 247 -5.88 24.53 24.05
N GLU A 248 -5.62 23.25 23.74
CA GLU A 248 -4.65 22.42 24.49
C GLU A 248 -3.22 23.02 24.49
N GLU A 249 -2.77 23.55 23.35
CA GLU A 249 -1.45 24.17 23.21
C GLU A 249 -1.45 25.68 23.50
N ASN A 250 -2.56 26.23 24.01
CA ASN A 250 -2.74 27.66 24.39
C ASN A 250 -2.38 28.65 23.26
N CYS A 251 -2.85 28.38 22.05
CA CYS A 251 -2.59 29.18 20.84
C CYS A 251 -3.86 29.32 19.98
N THR A 252 -3.79 30.07 18.87
CA THR A 252 -4.92 30.18 17.92
C THR A 252 -4.97 29.01 16.93
N PRO A 253 -6.13 28.72 16.32
CA PRO A 253 -6.24 27.75 15.22
C PRO A 253 -5.25 28.00 14.07
N GLN A 254 -5.03 29.26 13.68
CA GLN A 254 -4.01 29.60 12.68
C GLN A 254 -2.60 29.19 13.14
N GLN A 255 -2.23 29.50 14.39
CA GLN A 255 -0.89 29.21 14.93
C GLN A 255 -0.61 27.70 15.05
N ILE A 256 -1.58 26.88 15.46
CA ILE A 256 -1.41 25.43 15.50
C ILE A 256 -1.27 24.86 14.09
N CYS A 257 -2.03 25.38 13.12
CA CYS A 257 -1.92 24.99 11.72
C CYS A 257 -0.57 25.38 11.11
N ASP A 258 -0.10 26.62 11.29
CA ASP A 258 1.18 27.10 10.78
C ASP A 258 2.35 26.24 11.30
N LYS A 259 2.34 25.97 12.61
CA LYS A 259 3.32 25.13 13.30
C LYS A 259 3.39 23.72 12.70
N TYR A 260 2.25 23.04 12.58
CA TYR A 260 2.26 21.66 12.13
C TYR A 260 2.35 21.52 10.60
N HIS A 261 1.83 22.46 9.80
CA HIS A 261 2.07 22.49 8.35
C HIS A 261 3.57 22.50 8.02
N ALA A 262 4.36 23.29 8.76
CA ALA A 262 5.82 23.26 8.66
C ALA A 262 6.40 21.87 8.99
N ILE A 263 5.93 21.22 10.06
CA ILE A 263 6.35 19.86 10.44
C ILE A 263 5.99 18.83 9.36
N HIS A 264 4.78 18.84 8.82
CA HIS A 264 4.38 17.98 7.69
C HIS A 264 5.31 18.19 6.49
N ARG A 265 5.56 19.45 6.11
CA ARG A 265 6.44 19.81 4.99
C ARG A 265 7.90 19.38 5.21
N GLU A 266 8.42 19.48 6.43
CA GLU A 266 9.76 18.96 6.77
C GLU A 266 9.82 17.43 6.67
N VAL A 267 8.83 16.73 7.23
CA VAL A 267 8.75 15.27 7.19
C VAL A 267 8.67 14.77 5.74
N TYR A 268 7.77 15.32 4.94
CA TYR A 268 7.61 14.89 3.55
C TYR A 268 8.81 15.27 2.67
N LYS A 269 9.48 16.39 2.95
CA LYS A 269 10.78 16.70 2.31
C LYS A 269 11.87 15.70 2.70
N TRP A 270 11.93 15.25 3.97
CA TRP A 270 12.91 14.25 4.38
C TRP A 270 12.62 12.86 3.80
N PHE A 271 11.34 12.49 3.64
CA PHE A 271 10.90 11.28 2.92
C PHE A 271 11.04 11.35 1.39
N ASP A 272 11.66 12.44 0.87
CA ASP A 272 11.82 12.72 -0.57
C ASP A 272 10.49 12.65 -1.35
N ILE A 273 9.45 13.31 -0.83
CA ILE A 273 8.15 13.43 -1.49
C ILE A 273 8.17 14.67 -2.40
N CYS A 274 8.08 14.45 -3.71
CA CYS A 274 8.22 15.47 -4.75
C CYS A 274 6.84 15.92 -5.26
N PHE A 275 6.11 16.68 -4.43
CA PHE A 275 4.90 17.40 -4.85
C PHE A 275 5.24 18.52 -5.85
N ASP A 276 4.35 18.78 -6.81
CA ASP A 276 4.35 20.04 -7.57
C ASP A 276 3.77 21.19 -6.73
N LYS A 277 2.81 20.88 -5.84
CA LYS A 277 2.34 21.79 -4.78
C LYS A 277 2.02 21.01 -3.50
N PHE A 278 2.62 21.45 -2.39
CA PHE A 278 2.13 21.15 -1.04
C PHE A 278 1.49 22.42 -0.46
N GLY A 279 0.17 22.41 -0.33
CA GLY A 279 -0.65 23.57 0.09
C GLY A 279 -1.35 23.39 1.43
N ARG A 280 -2.47 24.11 1.60
CA ARG A 280 -3.24 24.28 2.84
C ARG A 280 -4.71 24.49 2.48
N THR A 281 -5.65 24.08 3.33
CA THR A 281 -7.08 24.48 3.17
C THR A 281 -7.40 25.85 3.77
N SER A 282 -6.50 26.46 4.55
CA SER A 282 -6.69 27.78 5.17
C SER A 282 -6.43 28.99 4.25
N THR A 283 -6.97 28.98 3.02
CA THR A 283 -6.69 30.02 2.00
C THR A 283 -7.93 30.77 1.49
N PRO A 284 -7.75 31.99 0.90
CA PRO A 284 -8.82 32.68 0.18
C PRO A 284 -9.40 31.82 -0.96
N GLU A 285 -8.55 31.15 -1.73
CA GLU A 285 -8.96 30.30 -2.86
C GLU A 285 -9.85 29.13 -2.41
N GLN A 286 -9.62 28.55 -1.23
CA GLN A 286 -10.53 27.56 -0.64
C GLN A 286 -11.89 28.18 -0.36
N THR A 287 -11.92 29.38 0.20
CA THR A 287 -13.17 30.09 0.52
C THR A 287 -13.97 30.39 -0.73
N GLU A 288 -13.35 30.99 -1.75
CA GLU A 288 -13.99 31.35 -3.01
C GLU A 288 -14.52 30.11 -3.77
N ILE A 289 -13.72 29.05 -3.91
CA ILE A 289 -14.10 27.86 -4.69
C ILE A 289 -15.15 27.03 -3.93
N CYS A 290 -15.03 26.88 -2.61
CA CYS A 290 -16.05 26.21 -1.79
C CYS A 290 -17.39 26.95 -1.83
N GLN A 291 -17.38 28.29 -1.73
CA GLN A 291 -18.60 29.11 -1.83
C GLN A 291 -19.20 29.07 -3.24
N ALA A 292 -18.38 29.02 -4.30
CA ALA A 292 -18.88 28.87 -5.68
C ALA A 292 -19.59 27.51 -5.91
N ILE A 293 -18.98 26.41 -5.45
CA ILE A 293 -19.60 25.06 -5.52
C ILE A 293 -20.89 25.01 -4.70
N PHE A 294 -20.86 25.57 -3.48
CA PHE A 294 -22.05 25.69 -2.63
C PHE A 294 -23.19 26.47 -3.29
N ASN A 295 -22.91 27.65 -3.86
CA ASN A 295 -23.92 28.46 -4.52
C ASN A 295 -24.55 27.73 -5.71
N LYS A 296 -23.76 26.98 -6.50
CA LYS A 296 -24.29 26.13 -7.58
C LYS A 296 -25.14 24.97 -7.08
N LEU A 297 -24.81 24.36 -5.94
CA LEU A 297 -25.65 23.34 -5.30
C LEU A 297 -26.97 23.93 -4.77
N LEU A 298 -26.95 25.16 -4.26
CA LEU A 298 -28.14 25.90 -3.80
C LEU A 298 -29.05 26.31 -4.97
N GLU A 299 -28.48 26.93 -6.02
CA GLU A 299 -29.19 27.31 -7.26
C GLU A 299 -29.90 26.10 -7.92
N ASN A 300 -29.24 24.94 -7.91
CA ASN A 300 -29.76 23.71 -8.49
C ASN A 300 -30.68 22.90 -7.54
N ASN A 301 -31.00 23.42 -6.34
CA ASN A 301 -31.89 22.80 -5.35
C ASN A 301 -31.43 21.43 -4.79
N TRP A 302 -30.12 21.18 -4.69
CA TRP A 302 -29.57 19.97 -4.06
C TRP A 302 -29.35 20.08 -2.54
N LEU A 303 -29.80 21.18 -1.94
CA LEU A 303 -29.62 21.48 -0.52
C LEU A 303 -30.96 21.61 0.20
N SER A 304 -31.04 21.06 1.41
CA SER A 304 -32.19 21.17 2.30
C SER A 304 -31.80 21.80 3.65
N GLU A 305 -32.76 22.45 4.31
CA GLU A 305 -32.63 22.93 5.69
C GLU A 305 -33.31 21.95 6.65
N ASN A 306 -32.64 21.61 7.75
CA ASN A 306 -33.21 20.75 8.79
C ASN A 306 -32.68 21.15 10.18
N THR A 307 -33.47 20.89 11.22
CA THR A 307 -33.16 21.26 12.62
C THR A 307 -32.55 20.08 13.35
N MET A 308 -31.42 20.32 14.04
CA MET A 308 -30.75 19.33 14.89
C MET A 308 -30.77 19.78 16.35
N GLN A 309 -30.79 18.83 17.27
CA GLN A 309 -30.57 19.10 18.70
C GLN A 309 -29.11 18.88 19.05
N GLN A 310 -28.49 19.90 19.66
CA GLN A 310 -27.10 19.86 20.13
C GLN A 310 -27.02 20.43 21.55
N LEU A 311 -25.96 20.08 22.28
CA LEU A 311 -25.69 20.65 23.59
C LEU A 311 -25.05 22.03 23.45
N TYR A 312 -25.68 23.05 24.05
CA TYR A 312 -25.21 24.43 24.10
C TYR A 312 -24.70 24.77 25.49
N CYS A 313 -23.50 25.33 25.58
CA CYS A 313 -22.92 25.81 26.83
C CYS A 313 -23.08 27.32 26.96
N ASP A 314 -23.91 27.75 27.91
CA ASP A 314 -24.14 29.18 28.17
C ASP A 314 -22.94 29.91 28.77
N THR A 315 -22.00 29.19 29.40
CA THR A 315 -20.75 29.78 29.91
C THR A 315 -19.74 30.03 28.78
N CYS A 316 -19.65 29.13 27.80
CA CYS A 316 -18.79 29.29 26.62
C CYS A 316 -19.48 29.99 25.44
N GLN A 317 -20.78 30.30 25.55
CA GLN A 317 -21.64 30.87 24.50
C GLN A 317 -21.53 30.15 23.13
N ARG A 318 -21.43 28.82 23.15
CA ARG A 318 -21.34 27.99 21.92
C ARG A 318 -22.03 26.64 22.06
N PHE A 319 -22.37 26.07 20.90
CA PHE A 319 -22.65 24.65 20.78
C PHE A 319 -21.40 23.81 21.05
N LEU A 320 -21.58 22.61 21.57
CA LEU A 320 -20.53 21.66 21.91
C LEU A 320 -20.58 20.48 20.94
N ALA A 321 -19.57 20.39 20.09
CA ALA A 321 -19.24 19.14 19.43
C ALA A 321 -18.88 18.07 20.48
N ASP A 322 -19.12 16.81 20.14
CA ASP A 322 -19.11 15.64 21.03
C ASP A 322 -17.87 15.54 21.94
N ARG A 323 -16.70 15.92 21.42
CA ARG A 323 -15.40 15.91 22.12
C ARG A 323 -15.28 16.96 23.24
N PHE A 324 -16.14 17.97 23.23
CA PHE A 324 -16.27 18.97 24.30
C PHE A 324 -17.38 18.63 25.30
N VAL A 325 -18.04 17.47 25.16
CA VAL A 325 -19.02 16.94 26.11
C VAL A 325 -18.45 15.72 26.82
N GLU A 326 -18.57 15.70 28.13
CA GLU A 326 -18.32 14.53 28.97
C GLU A 326 -19.43 14.36 30.00
N GLY A 327 -19.68 13.13 30.46
CA GLY A 327 -20.74 12.85 31.42
C GLY A 327 -20.89 11.36 31.71
N THR A 328 -21.91 11.01 32.49
CA THR A 328 -22.18 9.63 32.88
C THR A 328 -22.81 8.85 31.73
N CYS A 329 -22.23 7.70 31.41
CA CYS A 329 -22.69 6.81 30.35
C CYS A 329 -24.16 6.38 30.59
N PRO A 330 -25.06 6.54 29.60
CA PRO A 330 -26.46 6.15 29.75
C PRO A 330 -26.66 4.63 29.82
N THR A 331 -25.74 3.86 29.23
CA THR A 331 -25.80 2.40 29.12
C THR A 331 -25.97 1.75 30.49
N LEU A 332 -26.97 0.88 30.61
CA LEU A 332 -27.22 0.07 31.79
C LEU A 332 -25.96 -0.73 32.17
N ASP A 333 -25.75 -0.94 33.47
CA ASP A 333 -24.61 -1.66 34.08
C ASP A 333 -23.20 -1.08 33.80
N CYS A 334 -23.07 -0.12 32.89
CA CYS A 334 -21.82 0.58 32.62
C CYS A 334 -21.55 1.70 33.64
N ASN A 335 -22.47 2.67 33.75
CA ASN A 335 -22.41 3.83 34.65
C ASN A 335 -21.01 4.49 34.77
N TYR A 336 -20.28 4.60 33.66
CA TYR A 336 -18.99 5.29 33.62
C TYR A 336 -19.20 6.80 33.66
N ASP A 337 -18.72 7.47 34.71
CA ASP A 337 -18.93 8.89 35.02
C ASP A 337 -18.29 9.88 34.03
N SER A 338 -17.32 9.40 33.25
CA SER A 338 -16.42 10.20 32.39
C SER A 338 -16.49 9.78 30.92
N ALA A 339 -17.65 9.31 30.45
CA ALA A 339 -17.87 8.98 29.05
C ALA A 339 -17.85 10.24 28.18
N ARG A 340 -17.33 10.13 26.95
CA ARG A 340 -17.32 11.22 25.95
C ARG A 340 -18.65 11.26 25.21
N GLY A 341 -18.98 12.41 24.62
CA GLY A 341 -20.21 12.60 23.84
C GLY A 341 -20.39 11.62 22.68
N ASP A 342 -19.29 11.14 22.09
CA ASP A 342 -19.26 10.21 20.95
C ASP A 342 -19.13 8.73 21.37
N GLN A 343 -18.42 8.43 22.46
CA GLN A 343 -18.16 7.04 22.87
C GLN A 343 -17.87 6.90 24.37
N CYS A 344 -18.39 5.84 24.98
CA CYS A 344 -17.99 5.41 26.32
C CYS A 344 -16.72 4.55 26.28
N GLU A 345 -15.64 5.00 26.93
CA GLU A 345 -14.37 4.27 26.95
C GLU A 345 -14.40 2.99 27.79
N LYS A 346 -15.35 2.84 28.72
CA LYS A 346 -15.50 1.65 29.58
C LYS A 346 -16.23 0.49 28.89
N CYS A 347 -17.28 0.77 28.09
CA CYS A 347 -18.08 -0.27 27.43
C CYS A 347 -18.02 -0.25 25.89
N GLY A 348 -17.27 0.68 25.29
CA GLY A 348 -17.11 0.81 23.83
C GLY A 348 -18.35 1.33 23.08
N LYS A 349 -19.53 1.39 23.72
CA LYS A 349 -20.78 1.84 23.06
C LYS A 349 -20.61 3.26 22.52
N MET A 350 -20.98 3.43 21.25
CA MET A 350 -21.20 4.75 20.64
C MET A 350 -22.39 5.44 21.32
N LEU A 351 -22.28 6.74 21.54
CA LEU A 351 -23.27 7.57 22.21
C LEU A 351 -23.65 8.76 21.33
N ASN A 352 -24.83 9.33 21.57
CA ASN A 352 -25.13 10.70 21.20
C ASN A 352 -24.85 11.60 22.43
N PRO A 353 -24.30 12.81 22.29
CA PRO A 353 -23.98 13.67 23.44
C PRO A 353 -25.23 14.04 24.27
N THR A 354 -26.39 14.11 23.62
CA THR A 354 -27.70 14.37 24.24
C THR A 354 -28.25 13.21 25.07
N GLU A 355 -27.68 11.99 24.95
CA GLU A 355 -28.02 10.84 25.79
C GLU A 355 -27.21 10.77 27.09
N LEU A 356 -26.12 11.55 27.22
CA LEU A 356 -25.30 11.52 28.44
C LEU A 356 -26.08 11.99 29.67
N LYS A 357 -25.98 11.24 30.77
CA LYS A 357 -26.49 11.64 32.09
C LYS A 357 -25.50 12.64 32.70
N ASP A 358 -26.01 13.68 33.36
CA ASP A 358 -25.21 14.76 33.97
C ASP A 358 -24.09 15.32 33.05
N PRO A 359 -24.42 15.76 31.82
CA PRO A 359 -23.43 16.23 30.87
C PRO A 359 -22.73 17.49 31.38
N LYS A 360 -21.46 17.66 30.98
CA LYS A 360 -20.60 18.79 31.33
C LYS A 360 -19.87 19.29 30.10
N CYS A 361 -19.69 20.60 30.02
CA CYS A 361 -18.79 21.20 29.05
C CYS A 361 -17.35 20.99 29.50
N LYS A 362 -16.57 20.20 28.75
CA LYS A 362 -15.18 19.84 29.09
C LYS A 362 -14.24 21.05 29.28
N VAL A 363 -14.61 22.22 28.73
CA VAL A 363 -13.82 23.46 28.76
C VAL A 363 -14.09 24.35 29.98
N CYS A 364 -15.31 24.34 30.56
CA CYS A 364 -15.67 25.18 31.71
C CYS A 364 -16.40 24.44 32.85
N GLN A 365 -16.56 23.12 32.73
CA GLN A 365 -17.17 22.21 33.70
C GLN A 365 -18.64 22.48 34.08
N THR A 366 -19.30 23.47 33.46
CA THR A 366 -20.73 23.74 33.64
C THR A 366 -21.59 22.80 32.78
N THR A 367 -22.77 22.44 33.27
CA THR A 367 -23.76 21.64 32.54
C THR A 367 -24.28 22.39 31.31
N PRO A 368 -24.19 21.83 30.09
CA PRO A 368 -24.81 22.40 28.90
C PRO A 368 -26.28 21.99 28.82
N ARG A 369 -27.08 22.77 28.08
CA ARG A 369 -28.50 22.47 27.80
C ARG A 369 -28.70 22.03 26.36
N ILE A 370 -29.66 21.13 26.11
CA ILE A 370 -30.09 20.83 24.74
C ILE A 370 -30.72 22.09 24.14
N ARG A 371 -30.35 22.41 22.89
CA ARG A 371 -30.86 23.54 22.14
C ARG A 371 -30.95 23.17 20.65
N ASP A 372 -32.03 23.58 20.02
CA ASP A 372 -32.22 23.40 18.58
C ASP A 372 -31.25 24.31 17.79
N THR A 373 -30.73 23.79 16.68
CA THR A 373 -29.83 24.49 15.77
C THR A 373 -30.07 24.05 14.33
N GLU A 374 -30.26 25.01 13.44
CA GLU A 374 -30.61 24.74 12.04
C GLU A 374 -29.35 24.52 11.19
N HIS A 375 -29.43 23.61 10.22
CA HIS A 375 -28.31 23.22 9.38
C HIS A 375 -28.72 22.99 7.93
N LEU A 376 -27.78 23.23 7.02
CA LEU A 376 -27.88 22.81 5.63
C LEU A 376 -27.35 21.38 5.43
N PHE A 377 -28.04 20.62 4.59
CA PHE A 377 -27.74 19.25 4.21
C PHE A 377 -27.62 19.13 2.69
N LEU A 378 -26.70 18.28 2.23
CA LEU A 378 -26.61 17.87 0.82
C LEU A 378 -27.53 16.66 0.59
N GLU A 379 -28.44 16.77 -0.38
CA GLU A 379 -29.40 15.73 -0.73
C GLU A 379 -28.80 14.65 -1.64
N LEU A 380 -27.88 13.86 -1.08
CA LEU A 380 -27.36 12.65 -1.71
C LEU A 380 -28.44 11.68 -2.25
N PRO A 381 -29.63 11.49 -1.61
CA PRO A 381 -30.66 10.59 -2.17
C PRO A 381 -31.12 11.01 -3.57
N LEU A 382 -31.20 12.32 -3.82
CA LEU A 382 -31.66 12.88 -5.10
C LEU A 382 -30.55 12.86 -6.18
N LEU A 383 -29.29 12.76 -5.77
CA LEU A 383 -28.11 12.64 -6.65
C LEU A 383 -27.72 11.19 -6.96
N LYS A 384 -28.43 10.20 -6.39
CA LYS A 384 -28.08 8.77 -6.43
C LYS A 384 -27.82 8.25 -7.84
N ASP A 385 -28.76 8.43 -8.76
CA ASP A 385 -28.69 7.75 -10.08
C ASP A 385 -27.51 8.25 -10.93
N LYS A 386 -27.24 9.56 -10.89
CA LYS A 386 -26.05 10.16 -11.52
C LYS A 386 -24.74 9.64 -10.91
N LEU A 387 -24.72 9.46 -9.60
CA LEU A 387 -23.56 8.95 -8.88
C LEU A 387 -23.33 7.46 -9.18
N GLU A 388 -24.38 6.63 -9.18
CA GLU A 388 -24.28 5.21 -9.49
C GLU A 388 -23.83 4.97 -10.93
N GLN A 389 -24.33 5.77 -11.90
CA GLN A 389 -23.80 5.75 -13.27
C GLN A 389 -22.28 6.01 -13.27
N TYR A 390 -21.85 7.12 -12.67
CA TYR A 390 -20.43 7.50 -12.59
C TYR A 390 -19.57 6.40 -11.93
N ILE A 391 -20.02 5.81 -10.82
CA ILE A 391 -19.30 4.74 -10.11
C ILE A 391 -19.22 3.48 -10.98
N ASN A 392 -20.31 3.07 -11.63
CA ASN A 392 -20.34 1.87 -12.47
C ASN A 392 -19.41 1.99 -13.69
N GLU A 393 -19.38 3.15 -14.34
CA GLU A 393 -18.48 3.43 -15.48
C GLU A 393 -17.01 3.53 -15.03
N MET A 394 -16.72 4.34 -14.01
CA MET A 394 -15.35 4.68 -13.64
C MET A 394 -14.65 3.63 -12.75
N SER A 395 -15.38 2.83 -11.99
CA SER A 395 -14.75 1.72 -11.24
C SER A 395 -14.09 0.69 -12.16
N VAL A 396 -14.70 0.42 -13.31
CA VAL A 396 -14.18 -0.46 -14.36
C VAL A 396 -13.11 0.26 -15.20
N ALA A 397 -13.47 1.36 -15.86
CA ALA A 397 -12.56 2.07 -16.78
C ALA A 397 -11.34 2.70 -16.07
N GLY A 398 -11.46 2.96 -14.77
CA GLY A 398 -10.37 3.42 -13.91
C GLY A 398 -9.67 2.31 -13.12
N SER A 399 -10.09 1.05 -13.22
CA SER A 399 -9.51 -0.10 -12.51
C SER A 399 -9.34 0.13 -10.99
N TRP A 400 -10.42 0.53 -10.32
CA TRP A 400 -10.42 0.85 -8.89
C TRP A 400 -9.97 -0.35 -8.04
N SER A 401 -9.30 -0.09 -6.91
CA SER A 401 -8.90 -1.17 -5.99
C SER A 401 -10.11 -1.83 -5.33
N GLN A 402 -10.05 -3.15 -5.12
CA GLN A 402 -11.23 -3.95 -4.73
C GLN A 402 -11.84 -3.52 -3.39
N ASN A 403 -11.01 -3.08 -2.44
CA ASN A 403 -11.44 -2.47 -1.18
C ASN A 403 -12.20 -1.15 -1.38
N ALA A 404 -11.85 -0.34 -2.39
CA ALA A 404 -12.57 0.88 -2.74
C ALA A 404 -13.97 0.57 -3.28
N ILE A 405 -14.07 -0.43 -4.17
CA ILE A 405 -15.34 -0.90 -4.74
C ILE A 405 -16.23 -1.46 -3.63
N GLN A 406 -15.69 -2.31 -2.75
CA GLN A 406 -16.43 -2.88 -1.61
C GLN A 406 -16.95 -1.80 -0.64
N ALA A 407 -16.12 -0.84 -0.24
CA ALA A 407 -16.52 0.24 0.66
C ALA A 407 -17.57 1.18 0.04
N THR A 408 -17.46 1.46 -1.27
CA THR A 408 -18.43 2.28 -2.02
C THR A 408 -19.77 1.55 -2.16
N ASN A 409 -19.75 0.28 -2.56
CA ASN A 409 -20.97 -0.52 -2.74
C ASN A 409 -21.69 -0.78 -1.41
N ALA A 410 -20.97 -0.84 -0.28
CA ALA A 410 -21.57 -0.89 1.04
C ALA A 410 -22.40 0.39 1.35
N TRP A 411 -21.88 1.57 1.02
CA TRP A 411 -22.60 2.84 1.18
C TRP A 411 -23.82 2.97 0.27
N LEU A 412 -23.71 2.52 -0.99
CA LEU A 412 -24.85 2.49 -1.91
C LEU A 412 -25.94 1.53 -1.40
N LYS A 413 -25.56 0.35 -0.89
CA LYS A 413 -26.48 -0.68 -0.37
C LYS A 413 -27.16 -0.28 0.96
N GLU A 414 -26.54 0.53 1.80
CA GLU A 414 -27.18 1.12 3.00
C GLU A 414 -28.30 2.13 2.63
N GLY A 415 -28.29 2.61 1.39
CA GLY A 415 -29.08 3.73 0.92
C GLY A 415 -28.42 5.06 1.27
N LEU A 416 -28.21 5.90 0.25
CA LEU A 416 -27.72 7.27 0.44
C LEU A 416 -28.73 8.06 1.28
N LYS A 417 -28.20 8.88 2.20
CA LYS A 417 -28.96 9.69 3.17
C LYS A 417 -28.46 11.12 3.10
N GLN A 418 -29.33 12.10 3.36
CA GLN A 418 -28.93 13.51 3.45
C GLN A 418 -27.75 13.69 4.44
N ARG A 419 -26.78 14.57 4.11
CA ARG A 419 -25.57 14.78 4.93
C ARG A 419 -25.41 16.25 5.30
N CYS A 420 -25.33 16.54 6.60
CA CYS A 420 -25.17 17.89 7.12
C CYS A 420 -23.81 18.51 6.74
N ILE A 421 -23.83 19.56 5.91
CA ILE A 421 -22.64 20.23 5.36
C ILE A 421 -22.21 21.48 6.14
N THR A 422 -22.82 21.80 7.28
CA THR A 422 -22.51 23.00 8.09
C THR A 422 -22.25 22.66 9.56
N ARG A 423 -21.49 23.49 10.29
CA ARG A 423 -21.23 23.32 11.74
C ARG A 423 -21.16 24.65 12.48
N ASP A 424 -21.56 24.60 13.75
CA ASP A 424 -21.45 25.70 14.72
C ASP A 424 -20.03 25.81 15.32
N LEU A 425 -19.07 26.08 14.44
CA LEU A 425 -17.66 26.34 14.76
C LEU A 425 -17.27 27.74 14.30
N LYS A 426 -16.10 28.23 14.72
CA LYS A 426 -15.54 29.49 14.20
C LYS A 426 -14.32 29.26 13.31
N TRP A 427 -13.72 28.07 13.33
CA TRP A 427 -12.61 27.69 12.46
C TRP A 427 -13.05 26.79 11.29
N GLY A 428 -13.38 27.42 10.17
CA GLY A 428 -13.82 26.79 8.92
C GLY A 428 -14.17 27.83 7.85
N VAL A 429 -14.45 27.40 6.62
CA VAL A 429 -14.94 28.28 5.55
C VAL A 429 -16.34 28.82 5.91
N PRO A 430 -16.59 30.14 5.91
CA PRO A 430 -17.90 30.70 6.28
C PRO A 430 -18.98 30.40 5.23
N VAL A 431 -20.21 30.16 5.68
CA VAL A 431 -21.36 29.87 4.80
C VAL A 431 -21.93 31.17 4.22
N PRO A 432 -22.04 31.33 2.88
CA PRO A 432 -22.49 32.58 2.24
C PRO A 432 -24.02 32.66 2.17
N HIS A 433 -24.70 32.41 3.30
CA HIS A 433 -26.17 32.40 3.39
C HIS A 433 -26.62 33.16 4.63
N GLU A 434 -27.56 34.09 4.49
CA GLU A 434 -27.94 35.05 5.55
C GLU A 434 -28.38 34.35 6.86
N LYS A 435 -29.08 33.21 6.75
CA LYS A 435 -29.52 32.38 7.88
C LYS A 435 -28.38 31.64 8.59
N PHE A 436 -27.25 31.40 7.91
CA PHE A 436 -26.14 30.57 8.41
C PHE A 436 -24.79 31.30 8.51
N LYS A 437 -24.78 32.63 8.35
CA LYS A 437 -23.58 33.49 8.36
C LYS A 437 -22.67 33.39 9.60
N GLU A 438 -23.17 32.86 10.71
CA GLU A 438 -22.36 32.63 11.93
C GLU A 438 -21.74 31.22 12.01
N LYS A 439 -22.07 30.35 11.05
CA LYS A 439 -21.59 28.96 10.91
C LYS A 439 -20.54 28.85 9.81
N VAL A 440 -19.85 27.72 9.82
CA VAL A 440 -18.88 27.33 8.79
C VAL A 440 -19.34 26.06 8.08
N PHE A 441 -18.77 25.78 6.91
CA PHE A 441 -18.91 24.47 6.27
C PHE A 441 -18.27 23.37 7.14
N TYR A 442 -18.80 22.16 6.99
CA TYR A 442 -18.26 20.97 7.63
C TYR A 442 -17.09 20.43 6.82
N VAL A 443 -16.00 20.07 7.49
CA VAL A 443 -14.76 19.60 6.85
C VAL A 443 -14.93 18.38 5.91
N TRP A 444 -15.99 17.59 6.07
CA TRP A 444 -16.32 16.48 5.15
C TRP A 444 -16.91 16.94 3.81
N PHE A 445 -17.28 18.21 3.67
CA PHE A 445 -17.71 18.85 2.43
C PHE A 445 -16.56 19.61 1.76
N ASP A 446 -15.82 20.44 2.52
CA ASP A 446 -14.83 21.34 1.91
C ASP A 446 -13.39 20.78 1.83
N ALA A 447 -12.97 19.83 2.68
CA ALA A 447 -11.59 19.29 2.58
C ALA A 447 -11.27 18.65 1.21
N PRO A 448 -12.19 17.93 0.52
CA PRO A 448 -11.95 17.48 -0.86
C PRO A 448 -11.89 18.63 -1.87
N ILE A 449 -12.60 19.74 -1.65
CA ILE A 449 -12.46 20.98 -2.45
C ILE A 449 -11.05 21.57 -2.28
N GLY A 450 -10.37 21.26 -1.18
CA GLY A 450 -8.96 21.53 -0.93
C GLY A 450 -8.01 21.12 -2.06
N TYR A 451 -8.28 20.03 -2.79
CA TYR A 451 -7.44 19.67 -3.94
C TYR A 451 -7.54 20.71 -5.08
N ILE A 452 -8.73 21.27 -5.29
CA ILE A 452 -9.02 22.27 -6.31
C ILE A 452 -8.38 23.61 -5.92
N SER A 453 -8.58 24.06 -4.68
CA SER A 453 -8.04 25.33 -4.18
C SER A 453 -6.53 25.33 -4.02
N ILE A 454 -5.91 24.20 -3.63
CA ILE A 454 -4.44 24.07 -3.65
C ILE A 454 -3.91 24.11 -5.10
N THR A 455 -4.67 23.62 -6.07
CA THR A 455 -4.32 23.76 -7.50
C THR A 455 -4.47 25.21 -7.98
N ALA A 456 -5.47 25.96 -7.50
CA ALA A 456 -5.57 27.41 -7.72
C ALA A 456 -4.38 28.17 -7.11
N CYS A 457 -3.96 27.78 -5.90
CA CYS A 457 -2.73 28.28 -5.26
C CYS A 457 -1.43 27.87 -6.01
N TYR A 458 -1.50 26.97 -7.00
CA TYR A 458 -0.38 26.58 -7.87
C TYR A 458 -0.42 27.30 -9.21
N THR A 459 -1.60 27.49 -9.80
CA THR A 459 -1.78 28.19 -11.08
C THR A 459 -3.15 28.85 -11.21
N SER A 460 -3.19 30.05 -11.80
CA SER A 460 -4.45 30.71 -12.18
C SER A 460 -5.26 29.90 -13.21
N ASP A 461 -4.59 29.04 -13.98
CA ASP A 461 -5.17 28.14 -14.98
C ASP A 461 -5.73 26.83 -14.39
N TRP A 462 -6.00 26.77 -13.08
CA TRP A 462 -6.40 25.53 -12.38
C TRP A 462 -7.66 24.88 -12.94
N SER A 463 -8.55 25.66 -13.55
CA SER A 463 -9.75 25.18 -14.23
C SER A 463 -9.42 24.28 -15.43
N LYS A 464 -8.26 24.45 -16.08
CA LYS A 464 -7.80 23.55 -17.15
C LYS A 464 -7.54 22.14 -16.62
N TRP A 465 -7.15 21.99 -15.35
CA TRP A 465 -6.98 20.69 -14.68
C TRP A 465 -8.30 20.14 -14.13
N TRP A 466 -9.12 20.99 -13.49
CA TRP A 466 -10.30 20.54 -12.73
C TRP A 466 -11.65 20.65 -13.46
N LYS A 467 -11.71 21.27 -14.65
CA LYS A 467 -12.93 21.34 -15.49
C LYS A 467 -12.66 20.88 -16.92
N ASN A 468 -11.93 19.76 -17.06
CA ASN A 468 -11.52 19.19 -18.34
C ASN A 468 -11.43 17.64 -18.31
N PRO A 469 -12.53 16.93 -17.97
CA PRO A 469 -12.55 15.46 -17.88
C PRO A 469 -12.17 14.75 -19.19
N SER A 470 -12.28 15.42 -20.34
CA SER A 470 -11.91 14.90 -21.66
C SER A 470 -10.39 14.78 -21.90
N ASN A 471 -9.56 15.53 -21.17
CA ASN A 471 -8.11 15.59 -21.40
C ASN A 471 -7.28 15.50 -20.09
N VAL A 472 -7.91 15.16 -18.96
CA VAL A 472 -7.22 15.05 -17.65
C VAL A 472 -7.65 13.78 -16.92
N GLU A 473 -6.68 12.95 -16.53
CA GLU A 473 -6.91 11.75 -15.73
C GLU A 473 -6.64 12.04 -14.23
N LEU A 474 -7.68 12.07 -13.39
CA LEU A 474 -7.53 12.25 -11.93
C LEU A 474 -7.26 10.91 -11.22
N TYR A 475 -6.10 10.81 -10.59
CA TYR A 475 -5.67 9.71 -9.72
C TYR A 475 -5.68 10.16 -8.25
N GLN A 476 -6.26 9.36 -7.34
CA GLN A 476 -6.36 9.68 -5.92
C GLN A 476 -5.84 8.55 -5.02
N PHE A 477 -5.01 8.89 -4.03
CA PHE A 477 -4.33 7.95 -3.13
C PHE A 477 -4.70 8.20 -1.67
N MET A 478 -5.19 7.16 -0.96
CA MET A 478 -5.69 7.29 0.41
C MET A 478 -5.74 5.97 1.19
N GLY A 479 -5.85 6.06 2.51
CA GLY A 479 -6.32 4.94 3.34
C GLY A 479 -7.84 4.73 3.24
N LYS A 480 -8.30 3.49 3.48
CA LYS A 480 -9.70 3.04 3.34
C LYS A 480 -10.79 3.93 3.97
N ASP A 481 -10.49 4.56 5.09
CA ASP A 481 -11.44 5.41 5.82
C ASP A 481 -11.93 6.62 5.00
N ASN A 482 -11.12 7.07 4.02
CA ASN A 482 -11.43 8.21 3.17
C ASN A 482 -12.26 7.86 1.93
N VAL A 483 -12.52 6.58 1.63
CA VAL A 483 -13.15 6.17 0.35
C VAL A 483 -14.52 6.82 0.12
N PRO A 484 -15.50 6.79 1.06
CA PRO A 484 -16.83 7.34 0.82
C PRO A 484 -16.82 8.87 0.58
N PHE A 485 -15.79 9.58 1.04
CA PHE A 485 -15.64 11.00 0.74
C PHE A 485 -15.34 11.22 -0.75
N HIS A 486 -14.52 10.36 -1.34
CA HIS A 486 -13.97 10.53 -2.69
C HIS A 486 -14.77 9.77 -3.75
N THR A 487 -15.54 8.74 -3.37
CA THR A 487 -16.42 7.99 -4.28
C THR A 487 -17.89 8.37 -4.16
N VAL A 488 -18.33 9.01 -3.05
CA VAL A 488 -19.71 9.48 -2.85
C VAL A 488 -19.78 10.99 -2.64
N MET A 489 -19.29 11.51 -1.50
CA MET A 489 -19.54 12.91 -1.09
C MET A 489 -19.07 13.96 -2.11
N PHE A 490 -17.81 13.86 -2.54
CA PHE A 490 -17.18 14.84 -3.43
C PHE A 490 -17.69 14.72 -4.87
N PRO A 491 -17.77 13.51 -5.49
CA PRO A 491 -18.43 13.37 -6.80
C PRO A 491 -19.88 13.86 -6.80
N SER A 492 -20.71 13.56 -5.79
CA SER A 492 -22.05 14.13 -5.67
C SER A 492 -22.04 15.65 -5.59
N SER A 493 -21.12 16.24 -4.81
CA SER A 493 -20.99 17.70 -4.69
C SER A 493 -20.62 18.37 -6.02
N LEU A 494 -19.75 17.75 -6.82
CA LEU A 494 -19.36 18.25 -8.14
C LEU A 494 -20.47 18.03 -9.19
N LEU A 495 -21.04 16.81 -9.28
CA LEU A 495 -22.15 16.47 -10.17
C LEU A 495 -23.40 17.33 -9.94
N GLY A 496 -23.65 17.72 -8.68
CA GLY A 496 -24.76 18.61 -8.32
C GLY A 496 -24.59 20.05 -8.83
N THR A 497 -23.38 20.52 -9.12
CA THR A 497 -23.19 21.86 -9.73
C THR A 497 -23.68 21.93 -11.18
N GLY A 498 -23.77 20.79 -11.88
CA GLY A 498 -24.06 20.74 -13.31
C GLY A 498 -22.90 21.18 -14.22
N GLU A 499 -21.72 21.49 -13.67
CA GLU A 499 -20.55 21.89 -14.45
C GLU A 499 -19.67 20.69 -14.87
N ASN A 500 -18.88 20.89 -15.92
CA ASN A 500 -18.01 19.87 -16.54
C ASN A 500 -16.72 19.59 -15.73
N TRP A 501 -16.86 19.12 -14.48
CA TRP A 501 -15.72 18.84 -13.60
C TRP A 501 -14.92 17.59 -14.01
N THR A 502 -13.61 17.64 -13.80
CA THR A 502 -12.72 16.48 -13.84
C THR A 502 -12.98 15.61 -12.60
N LEU A 503 -13.71 14.51 -12.77
CA LEU A 503 -13.98 13.55 -11.70
C LEU A 503 -12.86 12.51 -11.56
N LEU A 504 -12.86 11.80 -10.43
CA LEU A 504 -11.90 10.74 -10.10
C LEU A 504 -11.95 9.63 -11.16
N LYS A 505 -10.83 9.38 -11.86
CA LYS A 505 -10.65 8.23 -12.76
C LYS A 505 -10.23 7.00 -11.96
N THR A 506 -9.10 7.05 -11.27
CA THR A 506 -8.48 5.87 -10.62
C THR A 506 -8.18 6.12 -9.14
N ILE A 507 -8.71 5.28 -8.27
CA ILE A 507 -8.47 5.33 -6.82
C ILE A 507 -7.52 4.20 -6.38
N SER A 508 -6.49 4.55 -5.61
CA SER A 508 -5.56 3.60 -5.01
C SER A 508 -5.71 3.64 -3.49
N VAL A 509 -6.38 2.63 -2.93
CA VAL A 509 -6.74 2.58 -1.51
C VAL A 509 -5.89 1.56 -0.76
N THR A 510 -5.34 1.95 0.39
CA THR A 510 -4.62 1.03 1.27
C THR A 510 -5.41 0.66 2.52
N GLU A 511 -5.16 -0.56 2.99
CA GLU A 511 -5.46 -1.00 4.35
C GLU A 511 -4.46 -0.38 5.36
N TYR A 512 -4.47 -0.77 6.64
CA TYR A 512 -3.60 -0.15 7.64
C TYR A 512 -2.20 -0.78 7.70
N LEU A 513 -1.18 0.05 7.90
CA LEU A 513 0.09 -0.39 8.47
C LEU A 513 -0.02 -0.38 10.01
N ASN A 514 0.14 -1.55 10.61
CA ASN A 514 0.27 -1.75 12.05
C ASN A 514 1.76 -1.77 12.47
N TYR A 515 2.05 -1.76 13.78
CA TYR A 515 3.39 -1.63 14.33
C TYR A 515 3.68 -2.67 15.44
N GLU A 516 4.66 -3.54 15.20
CA GLU A 516 5.14 -4.63 16.08
C GLU A 516 4.01 -5.53 16.62
N ALA A 517 3.38 -5.20 17.74
CA ALA A 517 2.30 -5.99 18.35
C ALA A 517 0.94 -5.26 18.41
N GLY A 518 0.78 -4.13 17.72
CA GLY A 518 -0.46 -3.35 17.76
C GLY A 518 -0.50 -2.16 16.80
N LYS A 519 -1.22 -1.10 17.20
CA LYS A 519 -1.38 0.13 16.40
C LYS A 519 -0.39 1.21 16.84
N PHE A 520 -0.01 2.09 15.90
CA PHE A 520 0.65 3.36 16.21
C PHE A 520 -0.16 4.16 17.24
N SER A 521 0.49 4.79 18.22
CA SER A 521 -0.19 5.54 19.28
C SER A 521 0.65 6.70 19.79
N LYS A 522 0.32 7.93 19.34
CA LYS A 522 1.01 9.17 19.71
C LYS A 522 0.96 9.43 21.22
N SER A 523 -0.19 9.20 21.86
CA SER A 523 -0.36 9.40 23.31
C SER A 523 0.40 8.40 24.19
N LYS A 524 0.73 7.21 23.66
CA LYS A 524 1.53 6.19 24.36
C LYS A 524 3.00 6.14 23.93
N GLY A 525 3.39 6.93 22.92
CA GLY A 525 4.73 6.93 22.32
C GLY A 525 5.07 5.65 21.56
N ILE A 526 4.07 4.96 21.00
CA ILE A 526 4.23 3.67 20.32
C ILE A 526 4.30 3.88 18.81
N GLY A 527 5.37 3.37 18.19
CA GLY A 527 5.60 3.46 16.75
C GLY A 527 6.51 4.64 16.36
N VAL A 528 7.00 4.58 15.12
CA VAL A 528 7.86 5.62 14.52
C VAL A 528 6.99 6.70 13.88
N PHE A 529 7.20 7.95 14.27
CA PHE A 529 6.63 9.11 13.60
C PHE A 529 7.60 9.68 12.57
N GLY A 530 7.10 10.40 11.57
CA GLY A 530 7.92 10.86 10.44
C GLY A 530 9.01 11.86 10.84
N ASN A 531 8.85 12.54 11.97
CA ASN A 531 9.89 13.37 12.59
C ASN A 531 10.98 12.53 13.30
N ASP A 532 10.68 11.29 13.69
CA ASP A 532 11.61 10.41 14.40
C ASP A 532 12.48 9.62 13.44
N ALA A 533 11.96 9.29 12.24
CA ALA A 533 12.65 8.46 11.25
C ALA A 533 14.00 9.04 10.83
N LYS A 534 14.10 10.37 10.70
CA LYS A 534 15.36 11.10 10.44
C LYS A 534 16.40 10.95 11.57
N ASP A 535 15.97 10.68 12.80
CA ASP A 535 16.82 10.53 13.99
C ASP A 535 17.22 9.06 14.24
N THR A 536 17.26 8.24 13.18
CA THR A 536 17.64 6.81 13.23
C THR A 536 18.91 6.47 12.47
N ASN A 537 19.57 7.44 11.79
CA ASN A 537 20.69 7.23 10.86
C ASN A 537 20.43 6.26 9.68
N ILE A 538 19.27 5.57 9.64
CA ILE A 538 18.84 4.71 8.54
C ILE A 538 18.43 5.61 7.36
N PRO A 539 19.03 5.44 6.16
CA PRO A 539 18.76 6.30 5.01
C PRO A 539 17.30 6.24 4.53
N VAL A 540 16.85 7.33 3.89
CA VAL A 540 15.45 7.49 3.44
C VAL A 540 15.03 6.40 2.45
N GLU A 541 15.91 5.99 1.54
CA GLU A 541 15.64 4.92 0.57
C GLU A 541 15.31 3.58 1.24
N VAL A 542 15.90 3.27 2.39
CA VAL A 542 15.58 2.05 3.16
C VAL A 542 14.17 2.14 3.74
N TRP A 543 13.80 3.30 4.29
CA TRP A 543 12.43 3.54 4.78
C TRP A 543 11.40 3.46 3.65
N ARG A 544 11.67 4.09 2.50
CA ARG A 544 10.78 4.04 1.32
C ARG A 544 10.65 2.60 0.81
N TYR A 545 11.77 1.90 0.58
CA TYR A 545 11.79 0.51 0.13
C TYR A 545 10.97 -0.40 1.06
N TYR A 546 11.24 -0.32 2.36
CA TYR A 546 10.59 -1.17 3.36
C TYR A 546 9.06 -0.96 3.39
N LEU A 547 8.62 0.30 3.39
CA LEU A 547 7.20 0.63 3.40
C LEU A 547 6.51 0.23 2.09
N LEU A 548 7.21 0.27 0.95
CA LEU A 548 6.65 -0.07 -0.36
C LEU A 548 6.61 -1.58 -0.62
N THR A 549 7.63 -2.36 -0.20
CA THR A 549 7.57 -3.83 -0.26
C THR A 549 6.52 -4.40 0.70
N ASN A 550 6.24 -3.70 1.81
CA ASN A 550 5.18 -4.03 2.76
C ASN A 550 3.93 -3.13 2.65
N ARG A 551 3.68 -2.55 1.46
CA ARG A 551 2.49 -1.72 1.21
C ARG A 551 1.20 -2.53 1.47
N PRO A 552 0.27 -2.03 2.30
CA PRO A 552 -0.99 -2.71 2.60
C PRO A 552 -2.03 -2.54 1.46
N GLU A 553 -1.83 -3.23 0.34
CA GLU A 553 -2.68 -3.11 -0.86
C GLU A 553 -3.97 -3.96 -0.82
N VAL A 554 -4.01 -5.01 0.01
CA VAL A 554 -5.11 -6.01 0.04
C VAL A 554 -5.56 -6.32 1.47
N SER A 555 -4.63 -6.29 2.43
CA SER A 555 -4.85 -6.54 3.85
C SER A 555 -3.96 -5.62 4.68
N ASP A 556 -4.33 -5.42 5.96
CA ASP A 556 -3.49 -4.75 6.95
C ASP A 556 -2.10 -5.42 7.01
N THR A 557 -1.02 -4.63 6.94
CA THR A 557 0.38 -5.11 7.06
C THR A 557 1.01 -4.69 8.37
N LEU A 558 2.22 -5.21 8.66
CA LEU A 558 2.89 -5.04 9.94
C LEU A 558 4.33 -4.54 9.76
N PHE A 559 4.66 -3.38 10.32
CA PHE A 559 6.03 -2.95 10.50
C PHE A 559 6.67 -3.73 11.66
N THR A 560 7.84 -4.34 11.44
CA THR A 560 8.71 -4.83 12.53
C THR A 560 10.16 -4.46 12.27
N TRP A 561 10.93 -4.19 13.34
CA TRP A 561 12.35 -3.85 13.19
C TRP A 561 13.21 -5.02 12.68
N ALA A 562 12.79 -6.26 12.93
CA ALA A 562 13.48 -7.45 12.43
C ALA A 562 13.27 -7.66 10.92
N ASP A 563 12.07 -7.39 10.41
CA ASP A 563 11.81 -7.45 8.97
C ASP A 563 12.46 -6.26 8.24
N LEU A 564 12.50 -5.06 8.83
CA LEU A 564 13.28 -3.92 8.29
C LEU A 564 14.76 -4.29 8.12
N GLN A 565 15.36 -4.89 9.15
CA GLN A 565 16.74 -5.37 9.11
C GLN A 565 16.94 -6.45 8.04
N ALA A 566 16.05 -7.44 7.98
CA ALA A 566 16.11 -8.51 6.99
C ALA A 566 16.09 -7.93 5.57
N LYS A 567 15.11 -7.05 5.26
CA LYS A 567 14.95 -6.39 3.96
C LYS A 567 16.17 -5.54 3.55
N LEU A 568 16.72 -4.77 4.49
CA LEU A 568 17.96 -4.01 4.24
C LEU A 568 19.14 -4.94 3.97
N ASN A 569 19.38 -5.94 4.83
CA ASN A 569 20.59 -6.74 4.77
C ASN A 569 20.56 -7.78 3.62
N SER A 570 19.41 -8.41 3.31
CA SER A 570 19.33 -9.43 2.24
C SER A 570 19.01 -8.84 0.85
N GLU A 571 18.01 -7.96 0.74
CA GLU A 571 17.51 -7.50 -0.56
C GLU A 571 18.23 -6.25 -1.06
N LEU A 572 18.44 -5.24 -0.20
CA LEU A 572 19.16 -4.03 -0.59
C LEU A 572 20.68 -4.24 -0.60
N LEU A 573 21.28 -4.72 0.50
CA LEU A 573 22.73 -4.88 0.61
C LEU A 573 23.26 -6.09 -0.19
N ASN A 574 22.81 -7.31 0.14
CA ASN A 574 23.39 -8.53 -0.42
C ASN A 574 22.98 -8.87 -1.86
N ASN A 575 21.86 -8.33 -2.36
CA ASN A 575 21.44 -8.49 -3.76
C ASN A 575 21.76 -7.23 -4.59
N LEU A 576 20.96 -6.17 -4.44
CA LEU A 576 21.02 -4.97 -5.29
C LEU A 576 22.36 -4.22 -5.21
N GLY A 577 22.77 -3.84 -4.00
CA GLY A 577 24.03 -3.12 -3.75
C GLY A 577 25.25 -3.97 -4.08
N ASN A 578 25.20 -5.27 -3.81
CA ASN A 578 26.22 -6.24 -4.19
C ASN A 578 26.39 -6.32 -5.72
N PHE A 579 25.30 -6.43 -6.50
CA PHE A 579 25.37 -6.44 -7.96
C PHE A 579 26.08 -5.18 -8.49
N ILE A 580 25.58 -4.00 -8.09
CA ILE A 580 26.10 -2.71 -8.58
C ILE A 580 27.58 -2.54 -8.19
N ASN A 581 27.94 -2.86 -6.94
CA ASN A 581 29.32 -2.79 -6.47
C ASN A 581 30.23 -3.78 -7.22
N ARG A 582 29.81 -5.04 -7.45
CA ARG A 582 30.58 -6.03 -8.22
C ARG A 582 30.90 -5.53 -9.63
N VAL A 583 29.92 -4.94 -10.33
CA VAL A 583 30.09 -4.38 -11.68
C VAL A 583 31.03 -3.17 -11.66
N LEU A 584 30.68 -2.13 -10.91
CA LEU A 584 31.39 -0.85 -10.96
C LEU A 584 32.81 -0.96 -10.37
N SER A 585 33.00 -1.71 -9.28
CA SER A 585 34.33 -1.95 -8.71
C SER A 585 35.21 -2.90 -9.55
N PHE A 586 34.65 -3.66 -10.51
CA PHE A 586 35.45 -4.38 -11.49
C PHE A 586 35.92 -3.47 -12.62
N ILE A 587 35.01 -2.64 -13.15
CA ILE A 587 35.33 -1.64 -14.19
C ILE A 587 36.38 -0.63 -13.68
N ALA A 588 36.27 -0.18 -12.43
CA ALA A 588 37.16 0.81 -11.83
C ALA A 588 38.56 0.29 -11.43
N LYS A 589 38.84 -1.02 -11.54
CA LYS A 589 40.21 -1.53 -11.32
C LYS A 589 41.17 -1.01 -12.40
N PRO A 590 42.46 -0.81 -12.08
CA PRO A 590 43.47 -0.48 -13.08
C PRO A 590 43.51 -1.47 -14.24
N GLU A 591 43.97 -0.98 -15.40
CA GLU A 591 44.22 -1.78 -16.59
C GLU A 591 45.08 -3.01 -16.28
N GLY A 592 44.73 -4.16 -16.86
CA GLY A 592 45.33 -5.47 -16.52
C GLY A 592 44.75 -6.14 -15.25
N GLN A 593 43.91 -5.45 -14.47
CA GLN A 593 43.08 -6.02 -13.40
C GLN A 593 41.58 -5.74 -13.56
N GLY A 594 41.24 -4.83 -14.48
CA GLY A 594 39.93 -4.41 -14.95
C GLY A 594 40.11 -3.39 -16.06
N TYR A 595 39.19 -2.42 -16.17
CA TYR A 595 39.06 -1.54 -17.34
C TYR A 595 39.43 -0.07 -17.12
N GLY A 596 40.14 0.28 -16.04
CA GLY A 596 40.64 1.64 -15.81
C GLY A 596 39.56 2.70 -15.60
N SER A 597 38.38 2.30 -15.11
CA SER A 597 37.14 3.10 -15.03
C SER A 597 36.49 3.42 -16.39
N ILE A 598 36.84 2.70 -17.47
CA ILE A 598 36.27 2.88 -18.81
C ILE A 598 35.31 1.73 -19.15
N ILE A 599 34.18 2.03 -19.80
CA ILE A 599 33.27 1.03 -20.37
C ILE A 599 33.92 0.42 -21.64
N PRO A 600 34.14 -0.91 -21.70
CA PRO A 600 34.82 -1.55 -22.83
C PRO A 600 33.94 -1.61 -24.09
N ASP A 601 34.57 -1.83 -25.25
CA ASP A 601 33.83 -2.10 -26.48
C ASP A 601 33.43 -3.58 -26.60
N ALA A 602 32.23 -3.82 -27.14
CA ALA A 602 31.56 -5.12 -27.09
C ALA A 602 30.81 -5.43 -28.40
N PRO A 603 31.53 -5.65 -29.52
CA PRO A 603 30.92 -6.13 -30.77
C PRO A 603 30.34 -7.53 -30.58
N GLY A 604 29.19 -7.82 -31.21
CA GLY A 604 28.55 -9.15 -31.13
C GLY A 604 27.79 -9.43 -29.84
N ALA A 605 27.58 -8.42 -28.97
CA ALA A 605 26.80 -8.56 -27.74
C ALA A 605 25.38 -9.09 -27.99
N GLU A 606 24.79 -8.70 -29.11
CA GLU A 606 23.49 -9.11 -29.64
C GLU A 606 23.39 -10.59 -30.03
N SER A 607 24.50 -11.32 -30.15
CA SER A 607 24.56 -12.75 -30.50
C SER A 607 25.32 -13.61 -29.48
N HIS A 608 25.64 -13.04 -28.32
CA HIS A 608 26.26 -13.77 -27.21
C HIS A 608 25.16 -14.48 -26.38
N PRO A 609 25.11 -15.82 -26.30
CA PRO A 609 23.90 -16.54 -25.84
C PRO A 609 23.44 -16.22 -24.41
N LEU A 610 24.37 -15.92 -23.48
CA LEU A 610 24.00 -15.51 -22.13
C LEU A 610 23.44 -14.07 -22.08
N THR A 611 23.81 -13.22 -23.03
CA THR A 611 23.37 -11.82 -23.13
C THR A 611 22.00 -11.71 -23.78
N GLU A 612 21.77 -12.48 -24.84
CA GLU A 612 20.48 -12.65 -25.52
C GLU A 612 19.40 -13.11 -24.52
N LYS A 613 19.62 -14.26 -23.85
CA LYS A 613 18.72 -14.79 -22.82
C LYS A 613 18.47 -13.83 -21.64
N LEU A 614 19.46 -13.01 -21.28
CA LEU A 614 19.30 -12.00 -20.25
C LEU A 614 18.43 -10.84 -20.74
N ALA A 615 18.62 -10.39 -21.98
CA ALA A 615 17.87 -9.29 -22.58
C ALA A 615 16.39 -9.63 -22.76
N GLU A 616 16.05 -10.87 -23.14
CA GLU A 616 14.68 -11.38 -23.18
C GLU A 616 14.01 -11.25 -21.79
N ARG A 617 14.60 -11.85 -20.75
CA ARG A 617 14.03 -11.84 -19.40
C ARG A 617 13.94 -10.43 -18.79
N VAL A 618 14.89 -9.55 -19.14
CA VAL A 618 14.85 -8.14 -18.73
C VAL A 618 13.77 -7.37 -19.49
N SER A 619 13.55 -7.64 -20.78
CA SER A 619 12.42 -7.09 -21.55
C SER A 619 11.08 -7.48 -20.91
N ASP A 620 10.91 -8.76 -20.56
CA ASP A 620 9.68 -9.27 -19.93
C ASP A 620 9.44 -8.61 -18.56
N PHE A 621 10.48 -8.51 -17.73
CA PHE A 621 10.36 -7.82 -16.44
C PHE A 621 10.03 -6.33 -16.60
N VAL A 622 10.56 -5.62 -17.61
CA VAL A 622 10.14 -4.22 -17.80
C VAL A 622 8.72 -4.10 -18.36
N GLY A 623 8.27 -5.02 -19.21
CA GLY A 623 6.86 -5.11 -19.63
C GLY A 623 5.92 -5.28 -18.43
N GLN A 624 6.21 -6.25 -17.56
CA GLN A 624 5.47 -6.49 -16.32
C GLN A 624 5.53 -5.30 -15.35
N TYR A 625 6.68 -4.61 -15.26
CA TYR A 625 6.84 -3.41 -14.44
C TYR A 625 5.92 -2.29 -14.92
N ILE A 626 5.94 -1.98 -16.23
CA ILE A 626 5.11 -0.93 -16.82
C ILE A 626 3.63 -1.26 -16.63
N GLU A 627 3.21 -2.50 -16.90
CA GLU A 627 1.82 -2.92 -16.70
C GLU A 627 1.39 -2.79 -15.23
N ALA A 628 2.22 -3.23 -14.28
CA ALA A 628 1.95 -3.11 -12.85
C ALA A 628 1.83 -1.64 -12.43
N MET A 629 2.67 -0.76 -12.95
CA MET A 629 2.70 0.65 -12.59
C MET A 629 1.54 1.45 -13.21
N GLU A 630 1.15 1.17 -14.46
CA GLU A 630 -0.09 1.70 -15.05
C GLU A 630 -1.34 1.31 -14.25
N LYS A 631 -1.38 0.07 -13.77
CA LYS A 631 -2.47 -0.47 -12.92
C LYS A 631 -2.30 -0.14 -11.43
N VAL A 632 -1.37 0.76 -11.08
CA VAL A 632 -1.06 1.26 -9.72
C VAL A 632 -0.80 0.13 -8.69
N LYS A 633 -0.27 -1.00 -9.15
CA LYS A 633 0.17 -2.17 -8.35
C LYS A 633 1.60 -1.97 -7.87
N LEU A 634 1.81 -0.91 -7.09
CA LEU A 634 3.14 -0.39 -6.73
C LEU A 634 4.03 -1.46 -6.07
N LYS A 635 3.47 -2.32 -5.22
CA LYS A 635 4.20 -3.43 -4.60
C LYS A 635 4.70 -4.46 -5.62
N GLN A 636 3.92 -4.77 -6.65
CA GLN A 636 4.32 -5.68 -7.72
C GLN A 636 5.36 -5.01 -8.63
N GLY A 637 5.21 -3.72 -8.95
CA GLY A 637 6.21 -2.95 -9.68
C GLY A 637 7.59 -2.99 -9.01
N LEU A 638 7.65 -2.75 -7.69
CA LEU A 638 8.89 -2.86 -6.91
C LEU A 638 9.48 -4.28 -6.96
N LYS A 639 8.66 -5.31 -6.75
CA LYS A 639 9.10 -6.72 -6.80
C LYS A 639 9.71 -7.07 -8.17
N THR A 640 9.07 -6.66 -9.25
CA THR A 640 9.53 -6.89 -10.62
C THR A 640 10.82 -6.13 -10.93
N ALA A 641 10.94 -4.85 -10.54
CA ALA A 641 12.17 -4.08 -10.72
C ALA A 641 13.35 -4.70 -9.94
N MET A 642 13.12 -5.18 -8.71
CA MET A 642 14.16 -5.84 -7.91
C MET A 642 14.61 -7.18 -8.51
N ALA A 643 13.74 -7.91 -9.21
CA ALA A 643 14.10 -9.19 -9.85
C ALA A 643 15.26 -9.06 -10.85
N ILE A 644 15.33 -7.92 -11.57
CA ILE A 644 16.43 -7.62 -12.52
C ILE A 644 17.80 -7.59 -11.82
N SER A 645 17.87 -7.24 -10.52
CA SER A 645 19.14 -7.29 -9.77
C SER A 645 19.58 -8.72 -9.45
N SER A 646 18.64 -9.65 -9.25
CA SER A 646 18.90 -11.08 -9.11
C SER A 646 19.41 -11.67 -10.44
N GLU A 647 18.79 -11.32 -11.56
CA GLU A 647 19.24 -11.72 -12.90
C GLU A 647 20.65 -11.21 -13.20
N GLY A 648 20.94 -9.94 -12.87
CA GLY A 648 22.29 -9.38 -13.00
C GLY A 648 23.32 -10.14 -12.15
N ASN A 649 22.98 -10.52 -10.91
CA ASN A 649 23.85 -11.32 -10.05
C ASN A 649 24.09 -12.74 -10.59
N ALA A 650 23.07 -13.38 -11.16
CA ALA A 650 23.14 -14.69 -11.80
C ALA A 650 23.98 -14.64 -13.08
N TYR A 651 23.73 -13.69 -13.98
CA TYR A 651 24.50 -13.49 -15.20
C TYR A 651 26.00 -13.29 -14.96
N LEU A 652 26.38 -12.50 -13.94
CA LEU A 652 27.78 -12.38 -13.51
C LEU A 652 28.37 -13.70 -12.96
N GLN A 653 27.54 -14.55 -12.37
CA GLN A 653 27.99 -15.82 -11.79
C GLN A 653 28.16 -16.90 -12.88
N ASP A 654 27.18 -17.04 -13.77
CA ASP A 654 27.14 -18.04 -14.84
C ASP A 654 28.21 -17.79 -15.90
N SER A 655 28.40 -16.52 -16.28
CA SER A 655 29.50 -16.10 -17.18
C SER A 655 30.89 -16.26 -16.56
N GLN A 656 30.99 -16.37 -15.23
CA GLN A 656 32.27 -16.45 -14.50
C GLN A 656 33.26 -15.36 -14.93
N PHE A 657 32.80 -14.11 -15.08
CA PHE A 657 33.50 -13.02 -15.79
C PHE A 657 34.98 -12.79 -15.38
N TRP A 658 35.34 -13.12 -14.14
CA TRP A 658 36.71 -13.02 -13.59
C TRP A 658 37.69 -14.07 -14.17
N LYS A 659 37.18 -15.14 -14.79
CA LYS A 659 37.92 -16.06 -15.66
C LYS A 659 37.97 -15.54 -17.09
N LEU A 660 36.82 -15.16 -17.66
CA LEU A 660 36.73 -14.62 -19.02
C LEU A 660 37.72 -13.47 -19.22
N PHE A 661 37.88 -12.56 -18.26
CA PHE A 661 38.87 -11.47 -18.33
C PHE A 661 40.33 -11.91 -18.63
N LYS A 662 40.67 -13.18 -18.39
CA LYS A 662 41.98 -13.80 -18.66
C LYS A 662 41.98 -14.77 -19.84
N GLU A 663 40.83 -15.39 -20.11
CA GLU A 663 40.68 -16.55 -21.02
C GLU A 663 40.00 -16.14 -22.34
N ASP A 664 38.98 -15.28 -22.28
CA ASP A 664 38.33 -14.60 -23.41
C ASP A 664 37.90 -13.18 -23.01
N PRO A 665 38.77 -12.17 -23.22
CA PRO A 665 38.44 -10.77 -22.96
C PRO A 665 37.27 -10.24 -23.79
N SER A 666 36.99 -10.80 -24.98
CA SER A 666 35.92 -10.32 -25.86
C SER A 666 34.54 -10.60 -25.24
N SER A 667 34.31 -11.85 -24.80
CA SER A 667 33.09 -12.19 -24.05
C SER A 667 33.05 -11.48 -22.69
N CYS A 668 34.20 -11.24 -22.05
CA CYS A 668 34.24 -10.43 -20.82
C CYS A 668 33.75 -8.99 -21.03
N ASN A 669 34.15 -8.34 -22.14
CA ASN A 669 33.70 -6.99 -22.47
C ASN A 669 32.17 -6.92 -22.62
N ILE A 670 31.58 -7.89 -23.34
CA ILE A 670 30.13 -8.03 -23.53
C ILE A 670 29.43 -8.15 -22.18
N VAL A 671 29.89 -9.07 -21.33
CA VAL A 671 29.31 -9.29 -19.99
C VAL A 671 29.36 -8.02 -19.14
N VAL A 672 30.49 -7.32 -19.12
CA VAL A 672 30.72 -6.14 -18.29
C VAL A 672 29.92 -4.93 -18.77
N ARG A 673 29.88 -4.67 -20.08
CA ARG A 673 29.10 -3.57 -20.67
C ARG A 673 27.60 -3.78 -20.50
N THR A 674 27.10 -4.98 -20.77
CA THR A 674 25.69 -5.36 -20.52
C THR A 674 25.33 -5.16 -19.05
N SER A 675 26.19 -5.63 -18.13
CA SER A 675 25.95 -5.49 -16.69
C SER A 675 25.93 -4.01 -16.24
N ALA A 676 26.80 -3.17 -16.80
CA ALA A 676 26.80 -1.73 -16.51
C ALA A 676 25.56 -1.01 -17.06
N GLY A 677 25.02 -1.48 -18.19
CA GLY A 677 23.69 -1.08 -18.67
C GLY A 677 22.56 -1.46 -17.72
N LEU A 678 22.60 -2.66 -17.12
CA LEU A 678 21.63 -3.08 -16.10
C LEU A 678 21.74 -2.27 -14.80
N VAL A 679 22.93 -1.80 -14.42
CA VAL A 679 23.10 -0.86 -13.29
C VAL A 679 22.35 0.46 -13.55
N TYR A 680 22.42 1.00 -14.77
CA TYR A 680 21.60 2.16 -15.17
C TYR A 680 20.10 1.83 -15.18
N LEU A 681 19.70 0.67 -15.73
CA LEU A 681 18.29 0.27 -15.80
C LEU A 681 17.67 0.14 -14.40
N LEU A 682 18.40 -0.46 -13.45
CA LEU A 682 17.97 -0.54 -12.05
C LEU A 682 17.80 0.86 -11.42
N ALA A 683 18.70 1.80 -11.69
CA ALA A 683 18.52 3.19 -11.25
C ALA A 683 17.27 3.83 -11.88
N ALA A 684 17.01 3.58 -13.16
CA ALA A 684 15.83 4.13 -13.85
C ALA A 684 14.50 3.58 -13.31
N LEU A 685 14.39 2.26 -13.11
CA LEU A 685 13.17 1.61 -12.63
C LEU A 685 12.92 1.80 -11.13
N LEU A 686 13.99 2.00 -10.34
CA LEU A 686 13.90 2.18 -8.89
C LEU A 686 13.82 3.65 -8.45
N GLU A 687 14.05 4.65 -9.32
CA GLU A 687 13.91 6.08 -8.96
C GLU A 687 12.55 6.42 -8.32
N PRO A 688 11.40 5.90 -8.80
CA PRO A 688 10.12 6.17 -8.15
C PRO A 688 10.07 5.70 -6.69
N PHE A 689 10.79 4.63 -6.37
CA PHE A 689 10.79 3.97 -5.06
C PHE A 689 11.91 4.50 -4.15
N MET A 690 13.11 4.72 -4.70
CA MET A 690 14.34 5.09 -4.02
C MET A 690 15.11 6.15 -4.85
N PRO A 691 14.69 7.43 -4.82
CA PRO A 691 15.25 8.44 -5.71
C PRO A 691 16.70 8.81 -5.33
N SER A 692 17.00 8.93 -4.05
CA SER A 692 18.36 9.13 -3.50
C SER A 692 19.36 8.08 -3.98
N PHE A 693 19.00 6.80 -3.89
CA PHE A 693 19.78 5.68 -4.44
C PHE A 693 20.03 5.84 -5.94
N SER A 694 19.02 6.23 -6.72
CA SER A 694 19.13 6.36 -8.18
C SER A 694 20.05 7.53 -8.56
N VAL A 695 20.00 8.63 -7.81
CA VAL A 695 20.95 9.74 -7.90
C VAL A 695 22.39 9.29 -7.58
N GLU A 696 22.58 8.49 -6.53
CA GLU A 696 23.92 8.00 -6.19
C GLU A 696 24.47 7.03 -7.25
N VAL A 697 23.66 6.09 -7.75
CA VAL A 697 24.06 5.17 -8.81
C VAL A 697 24.42 5.91 -10.11
N LEU A 698 23.66 6.93 -10.50
CA LEU A 698 24.05 7.79 -11.63
C LEU A 698 25.34 8.58 -11.36
N GLY A 699 25.57 9.02 -10.12
CA GLY A 699 26.84 9.61 -9.70
C GLY A 699 28.03 8.64 -9.84
N GLN A 700 27.86 7.37 -9.44
CA GLN A 700 28.87 6.33 -9.61
C GLN A 700 29.05 5.91 -11.08
N LEU A 701 27.99 6.03 -11.91
CA LEU A 701 28.07 5.90 -13.37
C LEU A 701 28.62 7.16 -14.08
N ASN A 702 28.79 8.29 -13.37
CA ASN A 702 29.16 9.59 -13.95
C ASN A 702 28.18 10.04 -15.06
N LEU A 703 26.88 10.06 -14.75
CA LEU A 703 25.80 10.50 -15.62
C LEU A 703 24.94 11.59 -14.93
N PRO A 704 24.37 12.56 -15.67
CA PRO A 704 23.40 13.50 -15.13
C PRO A 704 22.02 12.86 -14.98
N ILE A 705 21.24 13.34 -14.00
CA ILE A 705 19.88 12.84 -13.71
C ILE A 705 18.92 13.07 -14.89
N SER A 706 19.17 14.09 -15.71
CA SER A 706 18.41 14.35 -16.95
C SER A 706 18.53 13.25 -18.02
N HIS A 707 19.42 12.27 -17.86
CA HIS A 707 19.42 11.06 -18.70
C HIS A 707 18.36 10.04 -18.25
N LEU A 708 17.99 10.02 -16.97
CA LEU A 708 17.07 9.02 -16.40
C LEU A 708 15.68 9.17 -17.03
N SER A 709 15.29 8.15 -17.80
CA SER A 709 14.11 8.20 -18.67
C SER A 709 13.66 6.79 -18.98
N VAL A 710 12.34 6.59 -19.04
CA VAL A 710 11.66 5.33 -19.42
C VAL A 710 10.51 5.70 -20.37
N CYS A 711 10.79 6.55 -21.35
CA CYS A 711 9.81 7.24 -22.16
C CYS A 711 9.72 6.62 -23.58
N ASP A 712 8.54 6.14 -23.91
CA ASP A 712 8.21 5.50 -25.18
C ASP A 712 8.50 6.43 -26.37
N GLU A 713 8.14 7.72 -26.26
CA GLU A 713 8.40 8.76 -27.28
C GLU A 713 9.90 8.95 -27.60
N LYS A 714 10.81 8.52 -26.71
CA LYS A 714 12.27 8.60 -26.90
C LYS A 714 12.89 7.30 -27.38
N GLY A 715 12.10 6.22 -27.53
CA GLY A 715 12.61 4.88 -27.82
C GLY A 715 13.33 4.22 -26.64
N ASP A 716 13.15 4.71 -25.41
CA ASP A 716 13.84 4.15 -24.23
C ASP A 716 13.52 2.65 -24.05
N ILE A 717 12.28 2.24 -24.34
CA ILE A 717 11.81 0.85 -24.23
C ILE A 717 12.54 -0.12 -25.18
N ASP A 718 12.95 0.33 -26.36
CA ASP A 718 13.75 -0.47 -27.31
C ASP A 718 15.26 -0.37 -27.08
N ARG A 719 15.69 0.55 -26.21
CA ARG A 719 17.07 0.68 -25.75
C ARG A 719 17.35 -0.18 -24.52
N ILE A 720 16.41 -0.27 -23.58
CA ILE A 720 16.54 -1.13 -22.39
C ILE A 720 16.53 -2.63 -22.73
N ARG A 721 15.89 -3.02 -23.85
CA ARG A 721 16.00 -4.34 -24.48
C ARG A 721 17.42 -4.70 -24.92
N ARG A 722 18.33 -3.73 -25.02
CA ARG A 722 19.73 -3.91 -25.46
C ARG A 722 20.68 -3.26 -24.45
N PRO A 723 20.85 -3.84 -23.24
CA PRO A 723 21.57 -3.16 -22.15
C PRO A 723 23.01 -2.73 -22.50
N TRP A 724 23.67 -3.43 -23.42
CA TRP A 724 24.99 -3.05 -23.94
C TRP A 724 25.01 -1.71 -24.70
N GLU A 725 23.88 -1.23 -25.22
CA GLU A 725 23.75 0.08 -25.88
C GLU A 725 23.41 1.23 -24.91
N ILE A 726 23.08 0.93 -23.65
CA ILE A 726 22.74 1.96 -22.67
C ILE A 726 23.94 2.86 -22.39
N LEU A 727 25.12 2.28 -22.16
CA LEU A 727 26.37 3.02 -21.95
C LEU A 727 27.25 2.89 -23.21
N PRO A 728 27.75 4.01 -23.78
CA PRO A 728 28.63 3.96 -24.94
C PRO A 728 30.01 3.43 -24.58
N SER A 729 30.65 2.76 -25.54
CA SER A 729 32.08 2.40 -25.45
C SER A 729 32.93 3.64 -25.18
N GLY A 730 33.96 3.49 -24.35
CA GLY A 730 34.83 4.61 -23.95
C GLY A 730 34.22 5.54 -22.88
N HIS A 731 32.97 5.34 -22.46
CA HIS A 731 32.39 6.10 -21.35
C HIS A 731 33.21 5.90 -20.07
N LYS A 732 33.46 6.98 -19.33
CA LYS A 732 34.21 6.94 -18.07
C LYS A 732 33.26 7.00 -16.89
N ILE A 733 33.19 5.93 -16.11
CA ILE A 733 32.40 5.87 -14.88
C ILE A 733 33.02 6.73 -13.76
N GLY A 734 32.23 7.01 -12.74
CA GLY A 734 32.65 7.70 -11.54
C GLY A 734 33.44 6.78 -10.59
N LYS A 735 33.48 7.16 -9.32
CA LYS A 735 34.08 6.34 -8.26
C LYS A 735 33.01 5.42 -7.64
N PRO A 736 33.21 4.09 -7.61
CA PRO A 736 32.33 3.19 -6.86
C PRO A 736 32.45 3.43 -5.34
N GLU A 737 31.32 3.50 -4.64
CA GLU A 737 31.22 3.46 -3.16
C GLU A 737 30.08 2.49 -2.75
N PRO A 738 30.12 1.82 -1.57
CA PRO A 738 29.04 0.95 -1.13
C PRO A 738 27.76 1.74 -0.80
N LEU A 739 26.68 1.49 -1.56
CA LEU A 739 25.39 2.19 -1.47
C LEU A 739 24.65 1.96 -0.15
N PHE A 740 24.71 0.74 0.38
CA PHE A 740 24.00 0.34 1.59
C PHE A 740 24.96 -0.07 2.71
N LYS A 741 24.46 -0.04 3.94
CA LYS A 741 25.17 -0.50 5.14
C LYS A 741 24.34 -1.55 5.85
N GLU A 742 25.01 -2.52 6.46
CA GLU A 742 24.40 -3.49 7.36
C GLU A 742 23.77 -2.77 8.56
N LEU A 743 22.53 -3.12 8.91
CA LEU A 743 21.89 -2.77 10.18
C LEU A 743 22.03 -3.95 11.14
N LYS A 744 22.53 -3.68 12.36
CA LYS A 744 22.91 -4.73 13.32
C LYS A 744 21.84 -5.04 14.35
N ASP A 745 21.94 -6.21 14.96
CA ASP A 745 21.02 -6.69 15.99
C ASP A 745 20.95 -5.72 17.19
N GLU A 746 22.07 -5.10 17.58
CA GLU A 746 22.10 -4.11 18.67
C GLU A 746 21.39 -2.79 18.30
N GLU A 747 21.45 -2.38 17.03
CA GLU A 747 20.76 -1.19 16.52
C GLU A 747 19.25 -1.47 16.39
N VAL A 748 18.88 -2.65 15.91
CA VAL A 748 17.50 -3.16 15.84
C VAL A 748 16.84 -3.17 17.22
N GLU A 749 17.50 -3.73 18.24
CA GLU A 749 16.93 -3.76 19.59
C GLU A 749 16.89 -2.36 20.22
N PHE A 750 17.91 -1.53 20.01
CA PHE A 750 17.89 -0.13 20.45
C PHE A 750 16.71 0.66 19.86
N TYR A 751 16.44 0.54 18.56
CA TYR A 751 15.29 1.23 17.96
C TYR A 751 13.95 0.60 18.37
N ARG A 752 13.87 -0.73 18.50
CA ARG A 752 12.70 -1.41 19.08
C ARG A 752 12.37 -0.88 20.46
N GLU A 753 13.34 -0.82 21.37
CA GLU A 753 13.14 -0.25 22.72
C GLU A 753 12.81 1.25 22.67
N LYS A 754 13.48 2.06 21.81
CA LYS A 754 13.23 3.50 21.66
C LYS A 754 11.75 3.79 21.38
N PHE A 755 11.13 3.03 20.47
CA PHE A 755 9.79 3.27 19.92
C PHE A 755 8.67 2.37 20.48
N ALA A 756 8.92 1.66 21.59
CA ALA A 756 7.96 0.75 22.24
C ALA A 756 6.95 1.42 23.21
N GLY A 757 7.01 2.75 23.40
CA GLY A 757 6.15 3.49 24.33
C GLY A 757 6.79 3.89 25.67
N SER A 758 5.98 4.23 26.68
CA SER A 758 6.45 4.74 27.98
C SER A 758 7.31 3.72 28.73
N GLN A 759 8.27 4.15 29.58
CA GLN A 759 9.08 3.19 30.34
C GLN A 759 8.28 2.40 31.40
N ALA A 760 7.11 2.89 31.85
CA ALA A 760 6.21 2.14 32.71
C ALA A 760 5.49 1.02 31.93
N ASP A 761 4.94 1.35 30.75
CA ASP A 761 4.42 0.35 29.80
C ASP A 761 5.49 -0.68 29.42
N ARG A 762 6.75 -0.24 29.26
CA ARG A 762 7.89 -1.15 29.02
C ARG A 762 8.15 -2.04 30.23
N ILE A 763 8.03 -1.59 31.47
CA ILE A 763 8.22 -2.50 32.61
C ILE A 763 7.10 -3.55 32.64
N GLU A 764 5.82 -3.19 32.49
CA GLU A 764 4.76 -4.22 32.47
C GLU A 764 4.85 -5.16 31.25
N LYS A 765 5.06 -4.63 30.04
CA LYS A 765 5.07 -5.42 28.80
C LYS A 765 6.40 -6.13 28.56
N ALA A 766 7.52 -5.54 28.93
CA ALA A 766 8.80 -6.23 28.92
C ALA A 766 8.97 -7.13 30.13
N ASP A 767 8.28 -6.97 31.27
CA ASP A 767 8.18 -8.03 32.27
C ASP A 767 7.20 -9.11 31.85
N ALA A 768 6.15 -8.83 31.07
CA ALA A 768 5.35 -9.89 30.46
C ALA A 768 6.21 -10.70 29.47
N ALA A 769 6.91 -10.02 28.54
CA ALA A 769 7.81 -10.65 27.58
C ALA A 769 9.04 -11.31 28.26
N LYS A 770 9.61 -10.72 29.31
CA LYS A 770 10.71 -11.31 30.10
C LYS A 770 10.22 -12.39 31.04
N LYS A 771 9.01 -12.38 31.60
CA LYS A 771 8.46 -13.53 32.34
C LYS A 771 8.23 -14.70 31.40
N VAL A 772 7.74 -14.46 30.17
CA VAL A 772 7.70 -15.48 29.11
C VAL A 772 9.12 -15.97 28.74
N ALA A 773 10.08 -15.06 28.52
CA ALA A 773 11.45 -15.42 28.16
C ALA A 773 12.32 -15.98 29.31
N GLU A 774 11.94 -15.74 30.57
CA GLU A 774 12.59 -16.30 31.77
C GLU A 774 11.93 -17.59 32.25
N GLN A 775 10.62 -17.78 32.07
CA GLN A 775 10.01 -19.11 32.19
C GLN A 775 10.62 -20.06 31.16
N LEU A 776 10.94 -19.56 29.95
CA LEU A 776 11.75 -20.26 28.95
C LEU A 776 13.23 -20.46 29.32
N LYS A 777 13.72 -19.93 30.46
CA LYS A 777 15.09 -20.14 30.98
C LYS A 777 15.13 -20.87 32.32
N LYS A 778 14.13 -20.71 33.20
CA LYS A 778 14.14 -21.19 34.60
C LYS A 778 13.78 -22.67 34.77
N THR A 779 13.37 -23.38 33.71
CA THR A 779 13.22 -24.85 33.72
C THR A 779 14.56 -25.62 33.75
N LYS A 780 15.69 -24.91 33.88
CA LYS A 780 17.03 -25.46 34.16
C LYS A 780 17.78 -24.50 35.08
N ILE A 781 18.34 -24.87 36.23
CA ILE A 781 18.36 -26.15 36.98
C ILE A 781 18.33 -25.79 38.48
N SER A 782 17.71 -26.62 39.31
CA SER A 782 18.07 -26.73 40.73
C SER A 782 17.80 -28.14 41.26
N ASP A 783 18.86 -28.93 41.41
CA ASP A 783 18.87 -30.12 42.26
C ASP A 783 20.18 -30.15 43.06
N GLY A 784 20.04 -30.44 44.35
CA GLY A 784 21.09 -30.81 45.28
C GLY A 784 20.45 -31.70 46.36
N ASP A 785 21.13 -32.67 46.95
CA ASP A 785 22.58 -32.80 47.06
C ASP A 785 22.99 -34.27 47.27
N ALA A 786 24.01 -34.77 46.55
CA ALA A 786 24.71 -36.03 46.87
C ALA A 786 26.05 -36.23 46.11
N LYS A 787 27.14 -35.89 46.80
CA LYS A 787 28.48 -36.53 46.86
C LYS A 787 28.74 -37.82 46.02
N ILE A 788 29.93 -38.16 45.53
CA ILE A 788 31.32 -37.61 45.46
C ILE A 788 32.05 -38.53 44.43
N GLN A 789 32.80 -38.07 43.41
CA GLN A 789 34.28 -37.95 43.36
C GLN A 789 34.78 -37.20 42.09
N LYS A 790 35.99 -36.64 42.19
CA LYS A 790 36.90 -36.12 41.14
C LYS A 790 38.32 -36.68 41.46
N PRO A 791 39.39 -36.55 40.63
CA PRO A 791 39.63 -35.65 39.48
C PRO A 791 40.00 -36.45 38.19
N SER A 792 40.51 -35.93 37.06
CA SER A 792 41.43 -34.80 36.84
C SER A 792 41.42 -34.22 35.40
N LYS A 793 42.35 -33.28 35.11
CA LYS A 793 42.40 -32.44 33.90
C LYS A 793 43.35 -33.00 32.82
N SER A 794 43.07 -32.70 31.56
CA SER A 794 44.12 -32.34 30.58
C SER A 794 43.56 -31.43 29.47
N THR A 795 44.46 -30.73 28.77
CA THR A 795 44.20 -29.71 27.74
C THR A 795 44.51 -30.28 26.35
N VAL A 796 43.96 -29.73 25.26
CA VAL A 796 44.67 -29.45 23.97
C VAL A 796 43.77 -28.72 22.96
N ASN A 797 44.39 -28.00 22.01
CA ASN A 797 43.74 -27.22 20.93
C ASN A 797 43.30 -28.09 19.73
N GLY A 798 42.34 -27.59 18.93
CA GLY A 798 42.02 -28.12 17.60
C GLY A 798 41.37 -27.05 16.71
N LYS A 799 41.70 -27.04 15.40
CA LYS A 799 41.14 -26.13 14.38
C LYS A 799 40.26 -26.89 13.38
N SER A 800 39.48 -26.13 12.60
CA SER A 800 38.67 -26.55 11.45
C SER A 800 37.37 -27.31 11.81
N LYS A 801 36.34 -27.33 10.96
CA LYS A 801 36.25 -26.92 9.55
C LYS A 801 34.90 -26.20 9.30
N ALA A 802 34.81 -25.37 8.27
CA ALA A 802 33.51 -24.83 7.84
C ALA A 802 32.66 -25.94 7.21
N ALA A 803 31.34 -25.90 7.45
CA ALA A 803 30.36 -26.78 6.82
C ALA A 803 29.59 -26.03 5.73
N VAL A 804 29.21 -26.74 4.67
CA VAL A 804 28.35 -26.23 3.59
C VAL A 804 26.90 -26.24 4.10
N GLU A 805 26.11 -25.23 3.75
CA GLU A 805 24.67 -25.23 4.03
C GLU A 805 23.97 -26.30 3.18
N ALA A 806 23.28 -27.22 3.83
CA ALA A 806 22.56 -28.31 3.17
C ALA A 806 21.11 -27.92 2.87
N GLU A 807 20.58 -28.42 1.75
CA GLU A 807 19.21 -28.21 1.31
C GLU A 807 18.18 -28.75 2.34
N VAL A 808 17.02 -28.10 2.41
CA VAL A 808 15.98 -28.46 3.40
C VAL A 808 15.15 -29.63 2.89
N SER A 809 15.31 -30.81 3.50
CA SER A 809 14.51 -32.00 3.13
C SER A 809 13.06 -31.95 3.62
N ILE A 810 12.13 -32.40 2.78
CA ILE A 810 10.71 -32.64 3.09
C ILE A 810 10.52 -33.71 4.18
N SER A 811 11.45 -34.68 4.30
CA SER A 811 11.39 -35.74 5.31
C SER A 811 11.50 -35.25 6.76
N ARG A 812 11.72 -33.95 6.97
CA ARG A 812 11.67 -33.29 8.27
C ARG A 812 10.25 -32.91 8.73
N LEU A 813 9.24 -32.99 7.86
CA LEU A 813 7.83 -32.76 8.23
C LEU A 813 7.22 -34.03 8.85
N ASP A 814 6.37 -33.84 9.86
CA ASP A 814 5.53 -34.88 10.46
C ASP A 814 4.08 -34.70 9.98
N VAL A 815 3.82 -35.06 8.72
CA VAL A 815 2.46 -35.12 8.19
C VAL A 815 1.87 -36.50 8.51
N ARG A 816 0.67 -36.55 9.08
CA ARG A 816 -0.03 -37.79 9.43
C ARG A 816 -1.48 -37.80 8.96
N VAL A 817 -2.06 -38.99 8.89
CA VAL A 817 -3.50 -39.21 8.74
C VAL A 817 -4.20 -38.89 10.06
N GLY A 818 -4.97 -37.80 10.11
CA GLY A 818 -5.79 -37.44 11.26
C GLY A 818 -7.27 -37.78 11.07
N LEU A 819 -7.99 -38.11 12.14
CA LEU A 819 -9.44 -38.29 12.16
C LEU A 819 -10.10 -37.19 12.99
N ILE A 820 -11.00 -36.41 12.38
CA ILE A 820 -11.74 -35.34 13.07
C ILE A 820 -12.81 -35.98 13.96
N THR A 821 -12.56 -36.07 15.26
CA THR A 821 -13.46 -36.72 16.23
C THR A 821 -14.55 -35.80 16.75
N GLN A 822 -14.29 -34.48 16.78
CA GLN A 822 -15.30 -33.44 17.00
C GLN A 822 -14.96 -32.20 16.17
N VAL A 823 -15.97 -31.46 15.72
CA VAL A 823 -15.82 -30.14 15.13
C VAL A 823 -16.90 -29.18 15.68
N ARG A 824 -16.53 -27.93 15.97
CA ARG A 824 -17.45 -26.86 16.37
C ARG A 824 -17.01 -25.52 15.78
N LYS A 825 -17.92 -24.58 15.58
CA LYS A 825 -17.57 -23.20 15.21
C LYS A 825 -16.83 -22.52 16.37
N HIS A 826 -15.86 -21.67 16.05
CA HIS A 826 -15.09 -20.92 17.05
C HIS A 826 -15.98 -19.85 17.71
N PRO A 827 -16.02 -19.75 19.06
CA PRO A 827 -16.96 -18.85 19.76
C PRO A 827 -16.79 -17.37 19.34
N ASP A 828 -15.55 -16.89 19.22
CA ASP A 828 -15.25 -15.50 18.88
C ASP A 828 -14.85 -15.26 17.40
N ALA A 829 -15.21 -16.16 16.47
CA ALA A 829 -14.84 -16.02 15.05
C ALA A 829 -15.69 -16.84 14.05
N ASP A 830 -16.57 -16.17 13.30
CA ASP A 830 -17.49 -16.78 12.33
C ASP A 830 -16.81 -17.57 11.19
N SER A 831 -15.53 -17.33 10.94
CA SER A 831 -14.76 -17.96 9.86
C SER A 831 -13.85 -19.11 10.31
N LEU A 832 -13.86 -19.48 11.60
CA LEU A 832 -12.98 -20.51 12.15
C LEU A 832 -13.77 -21.70 12.71
N TYR A 833 -13.29 -22.91 12.43
CA TYR A 833 -13.65 -24.10 13.18
C TYR A 833 -12.66 -24.34 14.32
N VAL A 834 -13.05 -25.15 15.30
CA VAL A 834 -12.20 -25.76 16.30
C VAL A 834 -12.44 -27.26 16.25
N GLU A 835 -11.46 -27.99 15.74
CA GLU A 835 -11.50 -29.45 15.59
C GLU A 835 -10.77 -30.15 16.75
N GLU A 836 -11.23 -31.34 17.14
CA GLU A 836 -10.46 -32.29 17.96
C GLU A 836 -10.06 -33.49 17.10
N ILE A 837 -8.79 -33.55 16.70
CA ILE A 837 -8.31 -34.50 15.71
C ILE A 837 -7.44 -35.57 16.37
N ASP A 838 -7.80 -36.84 16.23
CA ASP A 838 -6.92 -37.96 16.60
C ASP A 838 -5.85 -38.15 15.52
N VAL A 839 -4.59 -38.18 15.93
CA VAL A 839 -3.39 -38.39 15.08
C VAL A 839 -2.54 -39.58 15.56
N GLY A 840 -3.19 -40.55 16.22
CA GLY A 840 -2.59 -41.81 16.70
C GLY A 840 -1.74 -41.67 17.96
N GLU A 841 -1.86 -40.56 18.69
CA GLU A 841 -1.05 -40.26 19.88
C GLU A 841 -1.78 -40.62 21.20
N GLY A 842 -2.93 -41.30 21.11
CA GLY A 842 -3.77 -41.68 22.26
C GLY A 842 -4.55 -40.53 22.90
N THR A 843 -4.35 -39.30 22.41
CA THR A 843 -5.12 -38.09 22.76
C THR A 843 -5.37 -37.28 21.49
N THR A 844 -6.52 -36.61 21.41
CA THR A 844 -6.81 -35.68 20.32
C THR A 844 -5.94 -34.43 20.44
N ARG A 845 -5.71 -33.77 19.31
CA ARG A 845 -5.16 -32.43 19.24
C ARG A 845 -6.25 -31.44 18.85
N THR A 846 -6.43 -30.40 19.66
CA THR A 846 -7.20 -29.22 19.25
C THR A 846 -6.53 -28.56 18.04
N VAL A 847 -7.27 -28.39 16.96
CA VAL A 847 -6.87 -27.63 15.76
C VAL A 847 -7.84 -26.46 15.56
N VAL A 848 -7.42 -25.44 14.82
CA VAL A 848 -8.27 -24.29 14.46
C VAL A 848 -8.10 -24.00 12.98
N SER A 849 -9.05 -24.43 12.14
CA SER A 849 -9.01 -24.21 10.69
C SER A 849 -9.86 -23.01 10.21
N GLY A 850 -9.57 -22.51 9.01
CA GLY A 850 -10.35 -21.46 8.33
C GLY A 850 -11.51 -21.96 7.47
N LEU A 851 -11.99 -23.20 7.69
CA LEU A 851 -12.77 -23.95 6.70
C LEU A 851 -14.29 -23.69 6.71
N VAL A 852 -14.81 -22.84 7.60
CA VAL A 852 -16.26 -22.58 7.77
C VAL A 852 -16.95 -22.05 6.50
N LYS A 853 -16.20 -21.45 5.57
CA LYS A 853 -16.72 -20.96 4.28
C LYS A 853 -16.77 -22.03 3.18
N TYR A 854 -16.16 -23.19 3.40
CA TYR A 854 -15.87 -24.19 2.37
C TYR A 854 -16.44 -25.57 2.70
N TYR A 855 -16.65 -25.87 3.99
CA TYR A 855 -17.25 -27.12 4.47
C TYR A 855 -18.26 -26.87 5.58
N SER A 856 -19.33 -27.65 5.62
CA SER A 856 -20.28 -27.71 6.74
C SER A 856 -19.69 -28.42 7.97
N LEU A 857 -20.42 -28.45 9.09
CA LEU A 857 -20.00 -29.22 10.27
C LEU A 857 -20.08 -30.73 9.99
N GLU A 858 -21.10 -31.14 9.25
CA GLU A 858 -21.43 -32.51 8.86
C GLU A 858 -20.39 -33.08 7.88
N GLU A 859 -19.86 -32.26 6.96
CA GLU A 859 -18.80 -32.64 6.01
C GLU A 859 -17.39 -32.75 6.64
N MET A 860 -17.22 -32.16 7.81
CA MET A 860 -15.97 -32.16 8.60
C MET A 860 -15.97 -33.26 9.68
N GLN A 861 -17.11 -33.54 10.30
CA GLN A 861 -17.25 -34.51 11.38
C GLN A 861 -16.93 -35.94 10.91
N ASN A 862 -16.12 -36.68 11.68
CA ASN A 862 -15.65 -38.04 11.39
C ASN A 862 -14.82 -38.18 10.08
N ARG A 863 -14.37 -37.07 9.48
CA ARG A 863 -13.54 -37.10 8.26
C ARG A 863 -12.09 -37.46 8.58
N LYS A 864 -11.45 -38.26 7.70
CA LYS A 864 -9.99 -38.43 7.68
C LYS A 864 -9.35 -37.32 6.83
N VAL A 865 -8.26 -36.72 7.29
CA VAL A 865 -7.56 -35.59 6.64
C VAL A 865 -6.05 -35.70 6.84
N CYS A 866 -5.24 -35.08 5.97
CA CYS A 866 -3.80 -34.95 6.21
C CYS A 866 -3.49 -33.78 7.16
N VAL A 867 -2.67 -34.04 8.19
CA VAL A 867 -2.40 -33.12 9.30
C VAL A 867 -0.90 -32.97 9.54
N LEU A 868 -0.40 -31.74 9.55
CA LEU A 868 0.99 -31.42 9.92
C LEU A 868 1.13 -31.25 11.44
N CYS A 869 1.77 -32.24 12.06
CA CYS A 869 1.82 -32.44 13.52
C CYS A 869 3.04 -31.80 14.21
N ASN A 870 4.13 -31.49 13.50
CA ASN A 870 5.33 -30.94 14.12
C ASN A 870 5.51 -29.41 13.97
N LEU A 871 4.49 -28.67 13.53
CA LEU A 871 4.46 -27.21 13.67
C LEU A 871 4.44 -26.78 15.15
N LYS A 872 5.01 -25.60 15.44
CA LYS A 872 4.86 -24.97 16.76
C LYS A 872 3.40 -24.52 16.94
N PRO A 873 2.71 -24.90 18.04
CA PRO A 873 1.32 -24.50 18.28
C PRO A 873 1.09 -22.98 18.23
N ALA A 874 0.01 -22.57 17.57
CA ALA A 874 -0.35 -21.17 17.32
C ALA A 874 -1.69 -20.81 17.99
N THR A 875 -1.79 -19.59 18.54
CA THR A 875 -3.04 -19.10 19.15
C THR A 875 -3.82 -18.28 18.14
N MET A 876 -5.01 -18.75 17.78
CA MET A 876 -5.94 -18.12 16.84
C MET A 876 -7.19 -17.72 17.60
N ARG A 877 -7.47 -16.42 17.68
CA ARG A 877 -8.66 -15.83 18.34
C ARG A 877 -8.90 -16.21 19.81
N GLY A 878 -7.91 -16.83 20.47
CA GLY A 878 -7.96 -17.23 21.88
C GLY A 878 -7.76 -18.74 22.06
N VAL A 879 -8.25 -19.54 21.11
CA VAL A 879 -8.02 -20.99 21.05
C VAL A 879 -6.62 -21.27 20.49
N LYS A 880 -6.02 -22.39 20.89
CA LYS A 880 -4.66 -22.78 20.50
C LYS A 880 -4.68 -24.00 19.60
N SER A 881 -4.27 -23.84 18.35
CA SER A 881 -4.09 -24.94 17.40
C SER A 881 -2.78 -25.67 17.69
N HIS A 882 -2.86 -26.99 17.88
CA HIS A 882 -1.75 -27.90 18.20
C HIS A 882 -1.27 -28.74 17.01
N ALA A 883 -1.89 -28.57 15.85
CA ALA A 883 -1.45 -29.05 14.54
C ALA A 883 -2.06 -28.13 13.45
N MET A 884 -1.97 -28.53 12.18
CA MET A 884 -2.60 -27.83 11.06
C MET A 884 -3.12 -28.86 10.04
N VAL A 885 -4.37 -28.72 9.59
CA VAL A 885 -4.92 -29.55 8.50
C VAL A 885 -4.44 -29.01 7.17
N LEU A 886 -3.99 -29.88 6.25
CA LEU A 886 -3.54 -29.50 4.93
C LEU A 886 -4.72 -29.34 3.96
N ALA A 887 -4.74 -28.23 3.22
CA ALA A 887 -5.75 -27.97 2.20
C ALA A 887 -5.13 -27.35 0.94
N ALA A 888 -5.56 -27.85 -0.23
CA ALA A 888 -5.29 -27.21 -1.51
C ALA A 888 -6.19 -25.99 -1.72
N SER A 889 -5.70 -25.00 -2.46
CA SER A 889 -6.49 -23.85 -2.87
C SER A 889 -6.11 -23.41 -4.27
N ASN A 890 -7.10 -22.95 -5.04
CA ASN A 890 -6.89 -22.40 -6.36
C ASN A 890 -6.23 -21.00 -6.30
N GLU A 891 -5.74 -20.53 -7.46
CA GLU A 891 -4.93 -19.31 -7.59
C GLU A 891 -5.63 -18.03 -7.05
N ASP A 892 -6.95 -17.90 -7.27
CA ASP A 892 -7.75 -16.78 -6.79
C ASP A 892 -8.29 -16.96 -5.35
N HIS A 893 -8.03 -18.11 -4.72
CA HIS A 893 -8.49 -18.52 -3.40
C HIS A 893 -10.02 -18.56 -3.21
N THR A 894 -10.80 -18.59 -4.30
CA THR A 894 -12.25 -18.77 -4.24
C THR A 894 -12.66 -20.17 -3.80
N LYS A 895 -11.79 -21.17 -3.99
CA LYS A 895 -11.99 -22.55 -3.58
C LYS A 895 -10.84 -23.06 -2.68
N VAL A 896 -11.22 -23.84 -1.68
CA VAL A 896 -10.31 -24.58 -0.80
C VAL A 896 -10.86 -26.00 -0.68
N GLU A 897 -10.00 -27.00 -0.80
CA GLU A 897 -10.34 -28.42 -0.63
C GLU A 897 -9.33 -29.09 0.31
N LEU A 898 -9.81 -29.94 1.21
CA LEU A 898 -8.97 -30.74 2.09
C LEU A 898 -8.12 -31.74 1.30
N VAL A 899 -6.89 -31.97 1.77
CA VAL A 899 -6.08 -33.09 1.30
C VAL A 899 -6.55 -34.36 2.02
N ASP A 900 -7.37 -35.14 1.34
CA ASP A 900 -7.97 -36.38 1.83
C ASP A 900 -7.01 -37.57 1.62
N PRO A 901 -6.65 -38.33 2.67
CA PRO A 901 -5.94 -39.60 2.52
C PRO A 901 -6.91 -40.71 2.06
N PRO A 902 -6.40 -41.83 1.52
CA PRO A 902 -7.23 -42.98 1.14
C PRO A 902 -8.14 -43.45 2.29
N LYS A 903 -9.38 -43.85 1.98
CA LYS A 903 -10.38 -44.26 3.00
C LYS A 903 -9.87 -45.35 3.95
N SER A 904 -9.05 -46.27 3.44
CA SER A 904 -8.41 -47.37 4.17
C SER A 904 -7.13 -47.01 4.94
N ALA A 905 -6.58 -45.79 4.79
CA ALA A 905 -5.37 -45.36 5.50
C ALA A 905 -5.56 -45.35 7.03
N VAL A 906 -4.51 -45.67 7.78
CA VAL A 906 -4.61 -45.88 9.24
C VAL A 906 -4.51 -44.54 9.98
N VAL A 907 -5.32 -44.33 11.02
CA VAL A 907 -5.26 -43.08 11.81
C VAL A 907 -3.94 -43.03 12.58
N GLY A 908 -3.26 -41.88 12.49
CA GLY A 908 -1.91 -41.67 13.00
C GLY A 908 -0.78 -42.19 12.10
N GLU A 909 -1.10 -42.79 10.96
CA GLU A 909 -0.10 -43.17 9.96
C GLU A 909 0.63 -41.94 9.42
N ARG A 910 1.97 -42.02 9.33
CA ARG A 910 2.79 -40.95 8.75
C ARG A 910 2.67 -40.96 7.22
N VAL A 911 2.33 -39.82 6.64
CA VAL A 911 2.38 -39.60 5.20
C VAL A 911 3.84 -39.50 4.77
N THR A 912 4.19 -40.29 3.76
CA THR A 912 5.55 -40.44 3.22
C THR A 912 5.68 -39.80 1.86
N PHE A 913 6.93 -39.55 1.45
CA PHE A 913 7.30 -38.95 0.17
C PHE A 913 8.33 -39.87 -0.49
N PRO A 914 7.97 -40.69 -1.49
CA PRO A 914 8.87 -41.65 -2.13
C PRO A 914 10.20 -41.01 -2.58
N GLY A 915 11.32 -41.55 -2.10
CA GLY A 915 12.68 -41.03 -2.37
C GLY A 915 13.21 -40.02 -1.34
N PHE A 916 12.42 -39.62 -0.35
CA PHE A 916 12.87 -38.78 0.78
C PHE A 916 12.81 -39.53 2.11
N ASP A 917 13.85 -40.32 2.38
CA ASP A 917 14.02 -40.97 3.69
C ASP A 917 14.35 -39.95 4.79
N GLY A 918 13.98 -40.25 6.03
CA GLY A 918 14.37 -39.50 7.22
C GLY A 918 13.27 -39.33 8.28
N GLU A 919 13.70 -39.16 9.52
CA GLU A 919 12.83 -38.87 10.66
C GLU A 919 12.42 -37.38 10.72
N PRO A 920 11.22 -37.05 11.21
CA PRO A 920 10.76 -35.68 11.29
C PRO A 920 11.49 -34.89 12.39
N ASP A 921 11.57 -33.56 12.24
CA ASP A 921 11.91 -32.67 13.35
C ASP A 921 10.86 -32.86 14.46
N SER A 922 11.25 -33.11 15.72
CA SER A 922 10.26 -33.31 16.80
C SER A 922 9.35 -32.08 17.03
N VAL A 923 9.87 -30.87 16.76
CA VAL A 923 9.12 -29.64 16.50
C VAL A 923 9.93 -28.82 15.49
N LEU A 924 9.31 -28.41 14.39
CA LEU A 924 9.90 -27.53 13.38
C LEU A 924 10.31 -26.20 14.00
N ASN A 925 11.59 -25.83 13.85
CA ASN A 925 12.11 -24.56 14.36
C ASN A 925 11.64 -23.39 13.47
N PRO A 926 10.79 -22.46 13.96
CA PRO A 926 10.25 -21.37 13.12
C PRO A 926 11.33 -20.41 12.61
N LYS A 927 12.47 -20.30 13.30
CA LYS A 927 13.61 -19.50 12.80
C LYS A 927 14.30 -20.09 11.57
N LYS A 928 14.10 -21.39 11.31
CA LYS A 928 14.62 -22.09 10.12
C LYS A 928 13.63 -22.10 8.95
N LYS A 929 12.42 -21.53 9.10
CA LYS A 929 11.36 -21.45 8.08
C LYS A 929 11.13 -22.76 7.29
N VAL A 930 11.17 -23.90 8.00
CA VAL A 930 11.25 -25.22 7.37
C VAL A 930 9.99 -25.53 6.58
N TRP A 931 8.83 -25.28 7.17
CA TRP A 931 7.53 -25.45 6.49
C TRP A 931 7.43 -24.50 5.31
N GLU A 932 7.74 -23.22 5.51
CA GLU A 932 7.60 -22.15 4.52
C GLU A 932 8.58 -22.30 3.34
N THR A 933 9.70 -23.02 3.52
CA THR A 933 10.65 -23.36 2.46
C THR A 933 10.19 -24.57 1.62
N LEU A 934 9.38 -25.46 2.20
CA LEU A 934 8.89 -26.68 1.56
C LEU A 934 7.48 -26.51 0.96
N GLN A 935 6.67 -25.63 1.55
CA GLN A 935 5.27 -25.40 1.19
C GLN A 935 5.12 -24.74 -0.18
N VAL A 936 6.14 -24.03 -0.68
CA VAL A 936 6.13 -23.47 -2.05
C VAL A 936 6.14 -24.54 -3.15
N ASP A 937 6.63 -25.75 -2.84
CA ASP A 937 6.66 -26.90 -3.77
C ASP A 937 5.46 -27.84 -3.57
N LEU A 938 4.62 -27.61 -2.55
CA LEU A 938 3.45 -28.43 -2.23
C LEU A 938 2.23 -28.00 -3.06
N HIS A 939 1.76 -28.88 -3.95
CA HIS A 939 0.69 -28.58 -4.89
C HIS A 939 -0.12 -29.82 -5.28
N THR A 940 -1.22 -29.63 -6.02
CA THR A 940 -2.00 -30.72 -6.62
C THR A 940 -1.75 -30.82 -8.13
N ASP A 941 -1.72 -32.04 -8.66
CA ASP A 941 -1.52 -32.29 -10.09
C ASP A 941 -2.84 -32.42 -10.89
N SER A 942 -2.71 -32.73 -12.18
CA SER A 942 -3.85 -32.98 -13.09
C SER A 942 -4.65 -34.25 -12.79
N GLU A 943 -4.14 -35.15 -11.95
CA GLU A 943 -4.83 -36.35 -11.44
C GLU A 943 -5.41 -36.12 -10.03
N LEU A 944 -5.42 -34.87 -9.57
CA LEU A 944 -5.87 -34.43 -8.24
C LEU A 944 -5.05 -35.03 -7.08
N VAL A 945 -3.84 -35.50 -7.35
CA VAL A 945 -2.90 -36.04 -6.36
C VAL A 945 -2.15 -34.90 -5.69
N ALA A 946 -2.05 -34.93 -4.37
CA ALA A 946 -1.19 -34.02 -3.61
C ALA A 946 0.28 -34.43 -3.77
N ARG A 947 1.15 -33.49 -4.14
CA ARG A 947 2.59 -33.72 -4.35
C ARG A 947 3.46 -32.67 -3.65
N TYR A 948 4.71 -33.06 -3.38
CA TYR A 948 5.85 -32.17 -3.10
C TYR A 948 6.81 -32.28 -4.28
N LYS A 949 6.99 -31.19 -5.05
CA LYS A 949 7.58 -31.28 -6.40
C LYS A 949 6.84 -32.39 -7.19
N ASP A 950 7.53 -33.24 -7.93
CA ASP A 950 6.89 -34.33 -8.69
C ASP A 950 6.49 -35.55 -7.83
N ILE A 951 6.75 -35.55 -6.52
CA ILE A 951 6.65 -36.74 -5.65
C ILE A 951 5.34 -36.73 -4.83
N PRO A 952 4.50 -37.78 -4.91
CA PRO A 952 3.19 -37.81 -4.26
C PRO A 952 3.26 -37.98 -2.74
N LEU A 953 2.29 -37.39 -2.03
CA LEU A 953 2.00 -37.70 -0.64
C LEU A 953 1.39 -39.11 -0.57
N THR A 954 2.03 -40.03 0.14
CA THR A 954 1.69 -41.48 0.09
C THR A 954 1.54 -42.09 1.48
N THR A 955 0.48 -42.88 1.65
CA THR A 955 0.28 -43.82 2.78
C THR A 955 0.38 -45.27 2.27
N SER A 956 0.43 -46.25 3.19
CA SER A 956 0.34 -47.68 2.87
C SER A 956 -0.95 -48.06 2.11
N ALA A 957 -1.99 -47.23 2.19
CA ALA A 957 -3.25 -47.39 1.49
C ALA A 957 -3.33 -46.64 0.14
N GLY A 958 -2.26 -45.96 -0.29
CA GLY A 958 -2.18 -45.22 -1.57
C GLY A 958 -1.90 -43.73 -1.42
N VAL A 959 -2.11 -42.97 -2.51
CA VAL A 959 -1.80 -41.53 -2.56
C VAL A 959 -2.92 -40.66 -1.98
N CYS A 960 -2.55 -39.55 -1.35
CA CYS A 960 -3.50 -38.53 -0.88
C CYS A 960 -3.97 -37.65 -2.05
N LYS A 961 -5.26 -37.27 -2.07
CA LYS A 961 -5.90 -36.54 -3.17
C LYS A 961 -6.75 -35.37 -2.67
N VAL A 962 -7.22 -34.55 -3.61
CA VAL A 962 -8.30 -33.56 -3.43
C VAL A 962 -9.48 -33.89 -4.33
N ALA A 963 -10.60 -33.17 -4.19
CA ALA A 963 -11.85 -33.51 -4.88
C ALA A 963 -11.93 -33.01 -6.33
N SER A 964 -11.35 -31.85 -6.64
CA SER A 964 -11.33 -31.26 -8.00
C SER A 964 -10.31 -30.14 -8.25
N ILE A 965 -9.61 -29.62 -7.24
CA ILE A 965 -8.56 -28.61 -7.46
C ILE A 965 -7.32 -29.25 -8.10
N SER A 966 -7.14 -29.02 -9.40
CA SER A 966 -5.89 -29.27 -10.14
C SER A 966 -5.01 -28.02 -10.13
N GLY A 967 -3.68 -28.18 -10.01
CA GLY A 967 -2.71 -27.08 -10.01
C GLY A 967 -2.76 -26.16 -8.78
N GLY A 968 -3.47 -26.54 -7.72
CA GLY A 968 -3.65 -25.72 -6.54
C GLY A 968 -2.49 -25.81 -5.55
N THR A 969 -2.15 -24.70 -4.90
CA THR A 969 -1.14 -24.69 -3.83
C THR A 969 -1.71 -25.32 -2.57
N ILE A 970 -0.99 -26.26 -1.95
CA ILE A 970 -1.35 -26.86 -0.66
C ILE A 970 -0.73 -26.01 0.46
N ARG A 971 -1.49 -25.79 1.53
CA ARG A 971 -1.12 -24.97 2.69
C ARG A 971 -1.75 -25.47 3.99
#